data_AF-A0A498N2J4-F1
#
_entry.id   AF-A0A498N2J4-F1
#
_cell.length_a   1.000
_cell.length_b   1.000
_cell.length_c   1.000
_cell.angle_alpha   90.00
_cell.angle_beta   90.00
_cell.angle_gamma   90.00
#
_symmetry.space_group_name_H-M   'P 1'
#
loop_
_entity.id
_entity.type
_entity.pdbx_description
1 polymer ?
#
loop_
_entity_poly.entity_id
_entity_poly.type
_entity_poly.pdbx_seq_one_letter_code
_entity_poly.pdbx_strand_id
1 'polypeptide(L)'
;MLQDMDQRLQEEGLNSSASSDERLSVLWQLYKSSESTVRSLNQQIQDLQKERVAEIEKVQQYVNHIKSLTKTRDSVALHLEQENKTLHAALDDIRRQQEAQRSEISEMLLQEGLADIIPISLSEQVAYLLADRASLLEKMQSQENVDVKITQDPDVHKEDCRGNVVRQVVDLQCSGDDKTKGRTLQELERDVEEASARLAMAHKEIRRLTDELESAHLTQKAYEPELQEAQMEVEHLRHEVEKLKRCEVAELRKTKEMNEKQEVELCRLRESVKRLQAEHVHLFEMKEAPDSTGTASKGKNPQEEDIHKRCLDEMQERLHMLQDLTQVTLKLRMDFETEADLRRRAADECEEQKRKRTDAEQLVRDFQNLCEKQADDYRNTVGSLQVEIRDLITKVRELEAHDVERQCDKHLKQVSSLEDEVCQLKFVLQEEQQKTRQLSMNMQMEIEQARALVQSQDVQLQRDAEEQKRMFEELQDIQNILIATKQELLSQRKINTQLQNNVTDAEQENLRQLQQNIEHLRNRITSSQQETESLRTELQIALVNVDAERSKYNDKRIHYKNKLSRARGVYLRETGWRDEKIKDLEKEIFILRKQEEKAKHMMKIVTSENESLLQKNRELLLQLHDFEEAQKNALDTISTMKMRINLLEKENIQLQQTTAQMSEHIECLTILAETNCDDVTAESRVIEGEDQTTLPT
;
A
#
# COMPACT_ATOMS: atom_id res chain seq x y z
N MET A 1 61.47 5.20 -35.83
CA MET A 1 61.83 3.86 -35.30
C MET A 1 63.29 3.81 -34.88
N LEU A 2 64.27 3.82 -35.80
CA LEU A 2 65.69 3.80 -35.42
C LEU A 2 66.13 5.01 -34.57
N GLN A 3 65.68 6.22 -34.92
CA GLN A 3 65.92 7.42 -34.11
C GLN A 3 65.29 7.31 -32.70
N ASP A 4 64.07 6.80 -32.59
CA ASP A 4 63.40 6.58 -31.30
C ASP A 4 64.13 5.54 -30.44
N MET A 5 64.74 4.51 -31.07
CA MET A 5 65.58 3.53 -30.38
C MET A 5 66.89 4.15 -29.89
N ASP A 6 67.58 4.96 -30.70
CA ASP A 6 68.78 5.69 -30.27
C ASP A 6 68.45 6.69 -29.15
N GLN A 7 67.31 7.38 -29.22
CA GLN A 7 66.85 8.28 -28.15
C GLN A 7 66.59 7.52 -26.84
N ARG A 8 65.89 6.39 -26.90
CA ARG A 8 65.61 5.54 -25.72
C ARG A 8 66.89 4.97 -25.10
N LEU A 9 67.92 4.67 -25.90
CA LEU A 9 69.22 4.25 -25.38
C LEU A 9 69.99 5.40 -24.71
N GLN A 10 69.85 6.64 -25.19
CA GLN A 10 70.39 7.83 -24.53
C GLN A 10 69.67 8.15 -23.22
N GLU A 11 68.34 7.98 -23.17
CA GLU A 11 67.52 8.12 -21.94
C GLU A 11 67.94 7.12 -20.85
N GLU A 12 68.35 5.91 -21.23
CA GLU A 12 68.90 4.88 -20.35
C GLU A 12 70.43 5.03 -20.10
N GLY A 13 71.04 6.15 -20.53
CA GLY A 13 72.39 6.54 -20.16
C GLY A 13 73.55 6.01 -21.04
N LEU A 14 73.28 5.44 -22.22
CA LEU A 14 74.34 5.01 -23.14
C LEU A 14 74.98 6.17 -23.91
N ASN A 15 76.32 6.22 -23.90
CA ASN A 15 77.10 7.16 -24.72
C ASN A 15 76.96 6.84 -26.22
N SER A 16 77.00 7.87 -27.07
CA SER A 16 76.90 7.73 -28.52
C SER A 16 78.02 6.88 -29.15
N SER A 17 79.15 6.73 -28.47
CA SER A 17 80.30 5.89 -28.84
C SER A 17 80.26 4.45 -28.31
N ALA A 18 79.17 4.01 -27.65
CA ALA A 18 79.05 2.65 -27.12
C ALA A 18 79.05 1.58 -28.23
N SER A 19 79.63 0.41 -27.91
CA SER A 19 79.76 -0.73 -28.83
C SER A 19 78.40 -1.30 -29.23
N SER A 20 78.34 -1.92 -30.42
CA SER A 20 77.14 -2.61 -30.90
C SER A 20 76.63 -3.67 -29.90
N ASP A 21 77.54 -4.37 -29.22
CA ASP A 21 77.19 -5.41 -28.25
C ASP A 21 76.61 -4.82 -26.94
N GLU A 22 77.08 -3.65 -26.52
CA GLU A 22 76.57 -2.93 -25.34
C GLU A 22 75.16 -2.38 -25.63
N ARG A 23 74.98 -1.76 -26.81
CA ARG A 23 73.67 -1.29 -27.30
C ARG A 23 72.67 -2.45 -27.41
N LEU A 24 73.08 -3.59 -27.99
CA LEU A 24 72.23 -4.77 -28.13
C LEU A 24 71.85 -5.36 -26.76
N SER A 25 72.78 -5.38 -25.80
CA SER A 25 72.54 -5.87 -24.45
C SER A 25 71.49 -5.05 -23.71
N VAL A 26 71.55 -3.72 -23.79
CA VAL A 26 70.55 -2.84 -23.16
C VAL A 26 69.21 -2.92 -23.91
N LEU A 27 69.19 -2.93 -25.25
CA LEU A 27 67.96 -3.16 -26.01
C LEU A 27 67.28 -4.48 -25.63
N TRP A 28 68.04 -5.55 -25.40
CA TRP A 28 67.50 -6.84 -24.95
C TRP A 28 66.93 -6.78 -23.54
N GLN A 29 67.57 -6.05 -22.62
CA GLN A 29 67.05 -5.82 -21.27
C GLN A 29 65.74 -5.01 -21.30
N LEU A 30 65.68 -3.94 -22.10
CA LEU A 30 64.48 -3.11 -22.31
C LEU A 30 63.34 -3.89 -22.98
N TYR A 31 63.66 -4.74 -23.97
CA TYR A 31 62.70 -5.66 -24.56
C TYR A 31 62.15 -6.61 -23.48
N LYS A 32 63.02 -7.27 -22.72
CA LYS A 32 62.61 -8.23 -21.68
C LYS A 32 61.79 -7.59 -20.55
N SER A 33 62.12 -6.36 -20.14
CA SER A 33 61.35 -5.61 -19.13
C SER A 33 60.00 -5.17 -19.67
N SER A 34 59.94 -4.56 -20.87
CA SER A 34 58.68 -4.18 -21.51
C SER A 34 57.77 -5.38 -21.81
N GLU A 35 58.32 -6.51 -22.27
CA GLU A 35 57.56 -7.75 -22.48
C GLU A 35 57.00 -8.30 -21.16
N SER A 36 57.76 -8.21 -20.05
CA SER A 36 57.26 -8.58 -18.72
C SER A 36 56.15 -7.66 -18.22
N THR A 37 56.27 -6.35 -18.46
CA THR A 37 55.24 -5.35 -18.12
C THR A 37 53.98 -5.56 -18.95
N VAL A 38 54.08 -5.79 -20.26
CA VAL A 38 52.94 -6.08 -21.14
C VAL A 38 52.25 -7.38 -20.73
N ARG A 39 53.01 -8.44 -20.38
CA ARG A 39 52.43 -9.68 -19.84
C ARG A 39 51.70 -9.45 -18.51
N SER A 40 52.24 -8.63 -17.61
CA SER A 40 51.59 -8.27 -16.35
C SER A 40 50.30 -7.46 -16.56
N LEU A 41 50.34 -6.44 -17.41
CA LEU A 41 49.17 -5.60 -17.74
C LEU A 41 48.07 -6.41 -18.43
N ASN A 42 48.42 -7.30 -19.36
CA ASN A 42 47.44 -8.20 -19.98
C ASN A 42 46.79 -9.15 -18.96
N GLN A 43 47.53 -9.64 -17.97
CA GLN A 43 46.97 -10.44 -16.88
C GLN A 43 45.98 -9.62 -16.04
N GLN A 44 46.35 -8.39 -15.65
CA GLN A 44 45.45 -7.49 -14.91
C GLN A 44 44.17 -7.17 -15.70
N ILE A 45 44.27 -6.93 -17.01
CA ILE A 45 43.11 -6.72 -17.88
C ILE A 45 42.20 -7.95 -17.92
N GLN A 46 42.76 -9.16 -18.00
CA GLN A 46 41.97 -10.39 -17.96
C GLN A 46 41.28 -10.61 -16.62
N ASP A 47 41.93 -10.27 -15.51
CA ASP A 47 41.35 -10.44 -14.17
C ASP A 47 40.24 -9.41 -13.90
N LEU A 48 40.42 -8.15 -14.31
CA LEU A 48 39.36 -7.13 -14.33
C LEU A 48 38.19 -7.52 -15.26
N GLN A 49 38.45 -8.16 -16.40
CA GLN A 49 37.39 -8.67 -17.27
C GLN A 49 36.58 -9.79 -16.61
N LYS A 50 37.22 -10.72 -15.89
CA LYS A 50 36.54 -11.77 -15.12
C LYS A 50 35.69 -11.17 -14.00
N GLU A 51 36.23 -10.20 -13.26
CA GLU A 51 35.51 -9.51 -12.19
C GLU A 51 34.26 -8.78 -12.73
N ARG A 52 34.41 -8.03 -13.84
CA ARG A 52 33.29 -7.38 -14.53
C ARG A 52 32.21 -8.38 -14.97
N VAL A 53 32.59 -9.54 -15.50
CA VAL A 53 31.61 -10.59 -15.89
C VAL A 53 30.88 -11.12 -14.65
N ALA A 54 31.59 -11.42 -13.57
CA ALA A 54 30.99 -11.89 -12.32
C ALA A 54 30.06 -10.83 -11.67
N GLU A 55 30.36 -9.54 -11.82
CA GLU A 55 29.49 -8.45 -11.40
C GLU A 55 28.22 -8.36 -12.26
N ILE A 56 28.35 -8.44 -13.59
CA ILE A 56 27.21 -8.48 -14.53
C ILE A 56 26.30 -9.67 -14.21
N GLU A 57 26.85 -10.85 -13.89
CA GLU A 57 26.07 -12.03 -13.49
C GLU A 57 25.29 -11.79 -12.18
N LYS A 58 25.91 -11.16 -11.17
CA LYS A 58 25.21 -10.77 -9.92
C LYS A 58 24.08 -9.77 -10.20
N VAL A 59 24.33 -8.74 -11.01
CA VAL A 59 23.30 -7.77 -11.42
C VAL A 59 22.15 -8.47 -12.15
N GLN A 60 22.44 -9.41 -13.05
CA GLN A 60 21.43 -10.18 -13.76
C GLN A 60 20.60 -11.06 -12.82
N GLN A 61 21.21 -11.64 -11.78
CA GLN A 61 20.50 -12.38 -10.73
C GLN A 61 19.55 -11.46 -9.93
N TYR A 62 20.00 -10.27 -9.52
CA TYR A 62 19.15 -9.29 -8.85
C TYR A 62 17.99 -8.81 -9.75
N VAL A 63 18.25 -8.49 -11.01
CA VAL A 63 17.20 -8.12 -11.99
C VAL A 63 16.18 -9.23 -12.18
N ASN A 64 16.61 -10.50 -12.22
CA ASN A 64 15.71 -11.64 -12.31
C ASN A 64 14.89 -11.83 -11.03
N HIS A 65 15.48 -11.60 -9.85
CA HIS A 65 14.77 -11.62 -8.57
C HIS A 65 13.70 -10.51 -8.49
N ILE A 66 14.05 -9.28 -8.86
CA ILE A 66 13.12 -8.14 -8.93
C ILE A 66 11.96 -8.47 -9.88
N LYS A 67 12.24 -8.97 -11.10
CA LYS A 67 11.20 -9.40 -12.06
C LYS A 67 10.26 -10.46 -11.48
N SER A 68 10.76 -11.38 -10.64
CA SER A 68 9.94 -12.37 -9.95
C SER A 68 9.04 -11.72 -8.90
N LEU A 69 9.61 -10.85 -8.06
CA LEU A 69 8.86 -10.09 -7.05
C LEU A 69 7.77 -9.21 -7.67
N THR A 70 8.07 -8.51 -8.77
CA THR A 70 7.10 -7.72 -9.55
C THR A 70 5.93 -8.59 -10.01
N LYS A 71 6.19 -9.77 -10.61
CA LYS A 71 5.13 -10.71 -11.01
C LYS A 71 4.27 -11.18 -9.83
N THR A 72 4.87 -11.44 -8.66
CA THR A 72 4.09 -11.84 -7.47
C THR A 72 3.26 -10.69 -6.92
N ARG A 73 3.80 -9.46 -6.89
CA ARG A 73 3.06 -8.25 -6.51
C ARG A 73 1.86 -8.03 -7.41
N ASP A 74 2.06 -8.11 -8.73
CA ASP A 74 1.01 -7.83 -9.72
C ASP A 74 -0.10 -8.89 -9.67
N SER A 75 0.26 -10.16 -9.42
CA SER A 75 -0.69 -11.25 -9.17
C SER A 75 -1.53 -11.03 -7.90
N VAL A 76 -0.91 -10.55 -6.81
CA VAL A 76 -1.62 -10.22 -5.56
C VAL A 76 -2.52 -8.99 -5.75
N ALA A 77 -2.05 -7.97 -6.47
CA ALA A 77 -2.85 -6.78 -6.78
C ALA A 77 -4.11 -7.16 -7.59
N LEU A 78 -3.97 -8.00 -8.62
CA LEU A 78 -5.10 -8.51 -9.40
C LEU A 78 -6.10 -9.30 -8.55
N HIS A 79 -5.63 -10.10 -7.60
CA HIS A 79 -6.50 -10.86 -6.69
C HIS A 79 -7.28 -9.93 -5.75
N LEU A 80 -6.62 -8.92 -5.17
CA LEU A 80 -7.28 -7.91 -4.33
C LEU A 80 -8.28 -7.04 -5.12
N GLU A 81 -8.00 -6.75 -6.40
CA GLU A 81 -8.94 -6.04 -7.27
C GLU A 81 -10.20 -6.89 -7.55
N GLN A 82 -10.02 -8.20 -7.77
CA GLN A 82 -11.14 -9.15 -7.92
C GLN A 82 -11.96 -9.29 -6.63
N GLU A 83 -11.30 -9.41 -5.47
CA GLU A 83 -11.96 -9.49 -4.17
C GLU A 83 -12.78 -8.22 -3.88
N ASN A 84 -12.20 -7.03 -4.09
CA ASN A 84 -12.94 -5.76 -3.98
C ASN A 84 -14.16 -5.71 -4.92
N LYS A 85 -14.03 -6.15 -6.18
CA LYS A 85 -15.17 -6.23 -7.11
C LYS A 85 -16.28 -7.16 -6.59
N THR A 86 -15.93 -8.30 -6.01
CA THR A 86 -16.93 -9.21 -5.40
C THR A 86 -17.58 -8.62 -4.14
N LEU A 87 -16.82 -7.91 -3.30
CA LEU A 87 -17.35 -7.24 -2.11
C LEU A 87 -18.29 -6.08 -2.48
N HIS A 88 -17.95 -5.29 -3.50
CA HIS A 88 -18.84 -4.25 -4.02
C HIS A 88 -20.14 -4.84 -4.57
N ALA A 89 -20.08 -5.92 -5.37
CA ALA A 89 -21.27 -6.60 -5.87
C ALA A 89 -22.16 -7.12 -4.71
N ALA A 90 -21.57 -7.74 -3.69
CA ALA A 90 -22.31 -8.21 -2.51
C ALA A 90 -22.95 -7.06 -1.70
N LEU A 91 -22.27 -5.91 -1.57
CA LEU A 91 -22.83 -4.72 -0.92
C LEU A 91 -24.00 -4.13 -1.71
N ASP A 92 -23.94 -4.12 -3.04
CA ASP A 92 -25.05 -3.65 -3.88
C ASP A 92 -26.23 -4.63 -3.87
N ASP A 93 -25.98 -5.93 -3.77
CA ASP A 93 -27.03 -6.94 -3.58
C ASP A 93 -27.74 -6.76 -2.22
N ILE A 94 -26.99 -6.54 -1.14
CA ILE A 94 -27.55 -6.23 0.20
C ILE A 94 -28.36 -4.94 0.16
N ARG A 95 -27.88 -3.89 -0.52
CA ARG A 95 -28.62 -2.63 -0.69
C ARG A 95 -29.93 -2.84 -1.45
N ARG A 96 -29.93 -3.59 -2.55
CA ARG A 96 -31.15 -3.91 -3.30
C ARG A 96 -32.14 -4.72 -2.46
N GLN A 97 -31.65 -5.64 -1.61
CA GLN A 97 -32.50 -6.37 -0.68
C GLN A 97 -33.10 -5.47 0.40
N GLN A 98 -32.31 -4.56 0.99
CA GLN A 98 -32.80 -3.58 1.97
C GLN A 98 -33.81 -2.60 1.36
N GLU A 99 -33.62 -2.18 0.11
CA GLU A 99 -34.57 -1.30 -0.58
C GLU A 99 -35.88 -2.03 -0.91
N ALA A 100 -35.82 -3.29 -1.33
CA ALA A 100 -37.00 -4.12 -1.52
C ALA A 100 -37.79 -4.28 -0.20
N GLN A 101 -37.10 -4.58 0.91
CA GLN A 101 -37.72 -4.65 2.25
C GLN A 101 -38.31 -3.30 2.70
N ARG A 102 -37.64 -2.17 2.42
CA ARG A 102 -38.18 -0.83 2.70
C ARG A 102 -39.42 -0.53 1.88
N SER A 103 -39.46 -0.93 0.61
CA SER A 103 -40.64 -0.78 -0.25
C SER A 103 -41.81 -1.61 0.26
N GLU A 104 -41.59 -2.87 0.66
CA GLU A 104 -42.60 -3.76 1.24
C GLU A 104 -43.15 -3.20 2.57
N ILE A 105 -42.27 -2.72 3.46
CA ILE A 105 -42.68 -2.05 4.71
C ILE A 105 -43.49 -0.79 4.42
N SER A 106 -43.07 0.02 3.43
CA SER A 106 -43.78 1.24 3.04
C SER A 106 -45.17 0.93 2.48
N GLU A 107 -45.32 -0.16 1.72
CA GLU A 107 -46.62 -0.60 1.21
C GLU A 107 -47.53 -1.10 2.34
N MET A 108 -47.01 -1.89 3.29
CA MET A 108 -47.76 -2.32 4.48
C MET A 108 -48.23 -1.13 5.33
N LEU A 109 -47.34 -0.16 5.60
CA LEU A 109 -47.69 1.05 6.35
C LEU A 109 -48.75 1.89 5.61
N LEU A 110 -48.71 1.95 4.28
CA LEU A 110 -49.72 2.64 3.48
C LEU A 110 -51.09 1.94 3.54
N GLN A 111 -51.11 0.60 3.53
CA GLN A 111 -52.34 -0.20 3.64
C GLN A 111 -53.03 -0.03 5.02
N GLU A 112 -52.24 0.05 6.10
CA GLU A 112 -52.74 0.29 7.47
C GLU A 112 -53.06 1.78 7.75
N GLY A 113 -52.94 2.67 6.76
CA GLY A 113 -53.23 4.10 6.91
C GLY A 113 -52.15 4.90 7.66
N LEU A 114 -50.97 4.33 7.89
CA LEU A 114 -49.84 4.91 8.62
C LEU A 114 -48.82 5.60 7.67
N ALA A 115 -49.33 6.30 6.65
CA ALA A 115 -48.50 6.93 5.62
C ALA A 115 -47.50 7.96 6.19
N ASP A 116 -47.89 8.67 7.26
CA ASP A 116 -47.12 9.76 7.86
C ASP A 116 -45.79 9.31 8.50
N ILE A 117 -45.64 8.00 8.79
CA ILE A 117 -44.40 7.44 9.36
C ILE A 117 -43.50 6.75 8.33
N ILE A 118 -43.90 6.66 7.05
CA ILE A 118 -43.04 6.14 5.98
C ILE A 118 -41.71 6.94 5.83
N PRO A 119 -41.67 8.29 5.89
CA PRO A 119 -40.44 9.05 5.62
C PRO A 119 -39.44 9.13 6.79
N ILE A 120 -39.82 8.73 8.02
CA ILE A 120 -38.91 8.72 9.19
C ILE A 120 -38.07 7.44 9.23
N SER A 121 -37.01 7.41 10.05
CA SER A 121 -36.07 6.27 10.07
C SER A 121 -36.72 4.98 10.59
N LEU A 122 -36.21 3.82 10.17
CA LEU A 122 -36.70 2.50 10.64
C LEU A 122 -36.75 2.38 12.18
N SER A 123 -35.77 2.97 12.88
CA SER A 123 -35.76 3.05 14.35
C SER A 123 -36.92 3.87 14.91
N GLU A 124 -37.27 4.99 14.28
CA GLU A 124 -38.38 5.85 14.70
C GLU A 124 -39.74 5.25 14.30
N GLN A 125 -39.83 4.57 13.15
CA GLN A 125 -41.00 3.78 12.75
C GLN A 125 -41.31 2.70 13.80
N VAL A 126 -40.29 1.93 14.21
CA VAL A 126 -40.44 0.91 15.25
C VAL A 126 -40.81 1.54 16.60
N ALA A 127 -40.20 2.66 16.99
CA ALA A 127 -40.55 3.36 18.21
C ALA A 127 -42.00 3.87 18.22
N TYR A 128 -42.48 4.42 17.10
CA TYR A 128 -43.86 4.86 16.93
C TYR A 128 -44.85 3.70 17.07
N LEU A 129 -44.63 2.60 16.34
CA LEU A 129 -45.49 1.41 16.40
C LEU A 129 -45.54 0.77 17.80
N LEU A 130 -44.42 0.80 18.55
CA LEU A 130 -44.39 0.34 19.93
C LEU A 130 -45.16 1.27 20.89
N ALA A 131 -45.07 2.59 20.71
CA ALA A 131 -45.80 3.57 21.51
C ALA A 131 -47.31 3.54 21.24
N ASP A 132 -47.73 3.41 19.98
CA ASP A 132 -49.13 3.25 19.62
C ASP A 132 -49.71 1.94 20.17
N ARG A 133 -48.99 0.82 20.00
CA ARG A 133 -49.37 -0.47 20.60
C ARG A 133 -49.54 -0.39 22.12
N ALA A 134 -48.65 0.30 22.83
CA ALA A 134 -48.79 0.52 24.28
C ALA A 134 -50.05 1.33 24.63
N SER A 135 -50.31 2.40 23.87
CA SER A 135 -51.49 3.26 24.04
C SER A 135 -52.81 2.51 23.75
N LEU A 136 -52.82 1.60 22.78
CA LEU A 136 -53.97 0.74 22.49
C LEU A 136 -54.21 -0.29 23.58
N LEU A 137 -53.15 -0.90 24.14
CA LEU A 137 -53.26 -1.83 25.26
C LEU A 137 -53.80 -1.15 26.52
N GLU A 138 -53.36 0.08 26.82
CA GLU A 138 -53.88 0.88 27.96
C GLU A 138 -55.38 1.20 27.78
N LYS A 139 -55.81 1.55 26.55
CA LYS A 139 -57.23 1.75 26.23
C LYS A 139 -58.06 0.48 26.44
N MET A 140 -57.57 -0.69 26.00
CA MET A 140 -58.26 -1.97 26.22
C MET A 140 -58.40 -2.29 27.72
N GLN A 141 -57.33 -2.15 28.49
CA GLN A 141 -57.32 -2.41 29.93
C GLN A 141 -58.21 -1.45 30.73
N SER A 142 -58.25 -0.16 30.33
CA SER A 142 -59.13 0.81 30.97
C SER A 142 -60.60 0.58 30.61
N GLN A 143 -60.90 0.03 29.43
CA GLN A 143 -62.26 -0.35 29.03
C GLN A 143 -62.76 -1.59 29.80
N GLU A 144 -61.92 -2.62 30.03
CA GLU A 144 -62.23 -3.74 30.94
C GLU A 144 -62.49 -3.27 32.39
N ASN A 145 -61.76 -2.27 32.87
CA ASN A 145 -61.93 -1.74 34.24
C ASN A 145 -63.19 -0.88 34.44
N VAL A 146 -63.84 -0.43 33.37
CA VAL A 146 -65.12 0.33 33.46
C VAL A 146 -66.31 -0.62 33.61
N ASP A 147 -66.34 -1.75 32.90
CA ASP A 147 -67.41 -2.76 33.04
C ASP A 147 -67.46 -3.38 34.46
N VAL A 148 -66.30 -3.49 35.13
CA VAL A 148 -66.23 -4.02 36.51
C VAL A 148 -66.71 -3.01 37.57
N LYS A 149 -66.70 -1.70 37.27
CA LYS A 149 -66.97 -0.64 38.27
C LYS A 149 -68.43 -0.20 38.40
N ILE A 150 -69.36 -0.77 37.62
CA ILE A 150 -70.78 -0.43 37.67
C ILE A 150 -71.57 -1.30 38.68
N THR A 151 -70.97 -2.35 39.24
CA THR A 151 -71.64 -3.25 40.20
C THR A 151 -71.01 -3.21 41.61
N GLN A 152 -71.85 -2.97 42.63
CA GLN A 152 -71.56 -2.88 44.10
C GLN A 152 -71.19 -1.45 44.58
N ASP A 153 -72.11 -0.47 44.66
CA ASP A 153 -73.19 -0.24 45.68
C ASP A 153 -72.61 0.34 47.02
N PRO A 154 -73.29 1.17 47.87
CA PRO A 154 -74.74 1.16 48.08
C PRO A 154 -75.52 2.47 48.38
N ASP A 155 -76.84 2.29 48.30
CA ASP A 155 -77.92 2.90 49.14
C ASP A 155 -78.56 4.26 48.77
N VAL A 156 -79.87 4.32 49.04
CA VAL A 156 -80.81 5.46 49.07
C VAL A 156 -80.97 6.34 47.81
N HIS A 157 -81.80 5.91 46.85
CA HIS A 157 -83.16 6.48 46.67
C HIS A 157 -84.02 5.78 45.58
N LYS A 158 -85.11 5.14 46.04
CA LYS A 158 -86.45 4.99 45.42
C LYS A 158 -86.63 4.73 43.91
N GLU A 159 -87.33 3.61 43.64
CA GLU A 159 -88.42 3.42 42.65
C GLU A 159 -88.02 3.60 41.14
N ASP A 160 -88.30 2.67 40.21
CA ASP A 160 -89.40 1.70 40.17
C ASP A 160 -89.15 0.47 39.24
N CYS A 161 -89.95 -0.57 39.47
CA CYS A 161 -90.32 -1.73 38.64
C CYS A 161 -89.41 -2.33 37.53
N ARG A 162 -88.94 -3.55 37.84
CA ARG A 162 -89.16 -4.83 37.12
C ARG A 162 -88.93 -4.91 35.59
N GLY A 163 -87.92 -5.72 35.24
CA GLY A 163 -87.89 -6.53 34.01
C GLY A 163 -87.25 -7.90 34.26
N ASN A 164 -87.95 -8.99 33.90
CA ASN A 164 -87.51 -10.40 34.02
C ASN A 164 -86.12 -10.64 33.34
N VAL A 165 -85.31 -11.65 33.68
CA VAL A 165 -85.61 -13.09 33.58
C VAL A 165 -84.70 -13.96 34.48
N VAL A 166 -85.36 -14.86 35.23
CA VAL A 166 -84.96 -16.20 35.73
C VAL A 166 -83.53 -16.47 36.23
N ARG A 167 -83.48 -16.85 37.51
CA ARG A 167 -82.35 -17.42 38.26
C ARG A 167 -82.67 -18.88 38.64
N GLN A 168 -81.77 -19.82 38.34
CA GLN A 168 -81.73 -21.21 38.86
C GLN A 168 -80.41 -21.85 38.34
N VAL A 169 -79.60 -22.65 39.03
CA VAL A 169 -79.58 -23.32 40.36
C VAL A 169 -78.12 -23.19 40.85
N VAL A 170 -77.81 -22.50 41.97
CA VAL A 170 -77.73 -23.00 43.36
C VAL A 170 -76.58 -24.01 43.62
N ASP A 171 -75.61 -23.49 44.39
CA ASP A 171 -74.74 -24.11 45.40
C ASP A 171 -73.77 -25.26 45.11
N LEU A 172 -72.48 -24.97 45.32
CA LEU A 172 -71.55 -25.80 46.10
C LEU A 172 -70.46 -24.94 46.77
N GLN A 173 -70.86 -24.38 47.92
CA GLN A 173 -70.13 -24.29 49.20
C GLN A 173 -68.59 -24.23 49.25
N CYS A 174 -68.11 -23.13 49.84
CA CYS A 174 -66.98 -22.97 50.76
C CYS A 174 -65.92 -24.11 50.89
N SER A 175 -64.72 -23.92 50.28
CA SER A 175 -63.39 -24.24 50.85
C SER A 175 -62.30 -24.17 49.77
N GLY A 176 -61.49 -23.09 49.73
CA GLY A 176 -60.42 -23.02 48.72
C GLY A 176 -59.55 -21.76 48.64
N ASP A 177 -59.59 -20.87 49.64
CA ASP A 177 -59.17 -19.47 49.47
C ASP A 177 -57.64 -19.18 49.49
N ASP A 178 -56.79 -20.13 49.90
CA ASP A 178 -55.34 -19.94 49.97
C ASP A 178 -54.55 -20.53 48.80
N LYS A 179 -55.03 -21.61 48.15
CA LYS A 179 -54.20 -22.40 47.21
C LYS A 179 -54.07 -21.78 45.83
N THR A 180 -55.03 -20.98 45.39
CA THR A 180 -54.97 -20.26 44.11
C THR A 180 -54.16 -18.98 44.25
N LYS A 181 -54.43 -18.18 45.29
CA LYS A 181 -53.65 -16.98 45.64
C LYS A 181 -52.19 -17.32 45.93
N GLY A 182 -51.92 -18.41 46.65
CA GLY A 182 -50.57 -18.90 46.91
C GLY A 182 -49.81 -19.29 45.65
N ARG A 183 -50.47 -19.87 44.63
CA ARG A 183 -49.83 -20.15 43.33
C ARG A 183 -49.49 -18.88 42.57
N THR A 184 -50.41 -17.92 42.48
CA THR A 184 -50.16 -16.65 41.80
C THR A 184 -49.10 -15.79 42.50
N LEU A 185 -49.04 -15.84 43.84
CA LEU A 185 -47.97 -15.19 44.61
C LEU A 185 -46.61 -15.87 44.37
N GLN A 186 -46.56 -17.20 44.38
CA GLN A 186 -45.33 -17.95 44.10
C GLN A 186 -44.82 -17.75 42.65
N GLU A 187 -45.71 -17.54 41.69
CA GLU A 187 -45.36 -17.15 40.32
C GLU A 187 -44.78 -15.73 40.28
N LEU A 188 -45.41 -14.75 40.95
CA LEU A 188 -44.89 -13.38 41.05
C LEU A 188 -43.56 -13.30 41.81
N GLU A 189 -43.38 -14.07 42.88
CA GLU A 189 -42.10 -14.17 43.62
C GLU A 189 -40.98 -14.66 42.70
N ARG A 190 -41.21 -15.74 41.96
CA ARG A 190 -40.23 -16.26 40.98
C ARG A 190 -39.93 -15.25 39.88
N ASP A 191 -40.93 -14.53 39.37
CA ASP A 191 -40.74 -13.55 38.31
C ASP A 191 -39.98 -12.30 38.82
N VAL A 192 -40.16 -11.92 40.10
CA VAL A 192 -39.37 -10.87 40.78
C VAL A 192 -37.94 -11.34 41.07
N GLU A 193 -37.75 -12.60 41.47
CA GLU A 193 -36.41 -13.21 41.62
C GLU A 193 -35.67 -13.25 40.28
N GLU A 194 -36.36 -13.63 39.19
CA GLU A 194 -35.77 -13.64 37.84
C GLU A 194 -35.45 -12.23 37.36
N ALA A 195 -36.34 -11.25 37.55
CA ALA A 195 -36.06 -9.84 37.24
C ALA A 195 -34.86 -9.31 38.05
N SER A 196 -34.76 -9.67 39.33
CA SER A 196 -33.64 -9.31 40.20
C SER A 196 -32.33 -9.96 39.73
N ALA A 197 -32.36 -11.22 39.29
CA ALA A 197 -31.21 -11.91 38.71
C ALA A 197 -30.76 -11.28 37.38
N ARG A 198 -31.70 -10.95 36.49
CA ARG A 198 -31.42 -10.22 35.23
C ARG A 198 -30.82 -8.84 35.49
N LEU A 199 -31.33 -8.10 36.47
CA LEU A 199 -30.79 -6.79 36.89
C LEU A 199 -29.38 -6.92 37.49
N ALA A 200 -29.14 -7.93 38.33
CA ALA A 200 -27.82 -8.20 38.90
C ALA A 200 -26.78 -8.54 37.82
N MET A 201 -27.19 -9.29 36.78
CA MET A 201 -26.34 -9.58 35.61
C MET A 201 -26.08 -8.31 34.79
N ALA A 202 -27.08 -7.47 34.54
CA ALA A 202 -26.90 -6.18 33.88
C ALA A 202 -25.92 -5.26 34.65
N HIS A 203 -26.07 -5.14 35.97
CA HIS A 203 -25.13 -4.39 36.82
C HIS A 203 -23.72 -5.00 36.89
N LYS A 204 -23.56 -6.30 36.62
CA LYS A 204 -22.24 -6.95 36.50
C LYS A 204 -21.61 -6.62 35.15
N GLU A 205 -22.40 -6.64 34.08
CA GLU A 205 -21.95 -6.34 32.73
C GLU A 205 -21.61 -4.86 32.53
N ILE A 206 -22.40 -3.94 33.09
CA ILE A 206 -22.08 -2.50 33.10
C ILE A 206 -20.73 -2.28 33.77
N ARG A 207 -20.47 -2.90 34.93
CA ARG A 207 -19.16 -2.78 35.60
C ARG A 207 -18.02 -3.35 34.75
N ARG A 208 -18.18 -4.54 34.16
CA ARG A 208 -17.19 -5.13 33.25
C ARG A 208 -16.85 -4.17 32.08
N LEU A 209 -17.87 -3.56 31.48
CA LEU A 209 -17.70 -2.61 30.39
C LEU A 209 -17.05 -1.30 30.84
N THR A 210 -17.35 -0.82 32.06
CA THR A 210 -16.65 0.32 32.67
C THR A 210 -15.18 0.01 32.93
N ASP A 211 -14.87 -1.13 33.54
CA ASP A 211 -13.49 -1.58 33.81
C ASP A 211 -12.68 -1.72 32.50
N GLU A 212 -13.30 -2.24 31.43
CA GLU A 212 -12.70 -2.34 30.10
C GLU A 212 -12.50 -0.98 29.42
N LEU A 213 -13.44 -0.05 29.58
CA LEU A 213 -13.31 1.32 29.08
C LEU A 213 -12.21 2.10 29.81
N GLU A 214 -12.11 1.95 31.14
CA GLU A 214 -11.03 2.54 31.93
C GLU A 214 -9.66 1.95 31.57
N SER A 215 -9.59 0.63 31.35
CA SER A 215 -8.38 -0.04 30.82
C SER A 215 -8.01 0.46 29.43
N ALA A 216 -8.98 0.67 28.53
CA ALA A 216 -8.77 1.25 27.21
C ALA A 216 -8.24 2.70 27.30
N HIS A 217 -8.83 3.54 28.16
CA HIS A 217 -8.34 4.90 28.38
C HIS A 217 -6.94 4.95 29.01
N LEU A 218 -6.62 4.03 29.94
CA LEU A 218 -5.28 3.92 30.52
C LEU A 218 -4.23 3.49 29.49
N THR A 219 -4.57 2.53 28.60
CA THR A 219 -3.67 2.14 27.51
C THR A 219 -3.51 3.25 26.47
N GLN A 220 -4.59 3.95 26.08
CA GLN A 220 -4.50 5.12 25.22
C GLN A 220 -3.58 6.20 25.82
N LYS A 221 -3.80 6.55 27.09
CA LYS A 221 -2.98 7.55 27.80
C LYS A 221 -1.51 7.11 27.96
N ALA A 222 -1.24 5.81 27.98
CA ALA A 222 0.12 5.28 28.02
C ALA A 222 0.85 5.38 26.68
N TYR A 223 0.14 5.39 25.54
CA TYR A 223 0.70 5.50 24.18
C TYR A 223 0.59 6.91 23.56
N GLU A 224 -0.12 7.82 24.22
CA GLU A 224 -0.24 9.22 23.83
C GLU A 224 1.12 9.96 23.72
N PRO A 225 2.12 9.79 24.61
CA PRO A 225 3.39 10.50 24.47
C PRO A 225 4.22 10.00 23.28
N GLU A 226 4.27 8.69 23.01
CA GLU A 226 4.94 8.13 21.81
C GLU A 226 4.24 8.58 20.53
N LEU A 227 2.91 8.73 20.54
CA LEU A 227 2.15 9.27 19.43
C LEU A 227 2.49 10.75 19.17
N GLN A 228 2.67 11.55 20.23
CA GLN A 228 3.08 12.95 20.12
C GLN A 228 4.54 13.09 19.66
N GLU A 229 5.45 12.23 20.14
CA GLU A 229 6.83 12.17 19.66
C GLU A 229 6.90 11.82 18.17
N ALA A 230 6.15 10.81 17.73
CA ALA A 230 6.05 10.45 16.31
C ALA A 230 5.42 11.56 15.45
N GLN A 231 4.46 12.33 15.99
CA GLN A 231 3.92 13.51 15.29
C GLN A 231 4.98 14.61 15.12
N MET A 232 5.79 14.87 16.15
CA MET A 232 6.90 15.83 16.09
C MET A 232 7.99 15.39 15.10
N GLU A 233 8.33 14.10 15.07
CA GLU A 233 9.25 13.53 14.07
C GLU A 233 8.71 13.69 12.64
N VAL A 234 7.43 13.38 12.42
CA VAL A 234 6.77 13.58 11.11
C VAL A 234 6.83 15.04 10.68
N GLU A 235 6.57 16.00 11.57
CA GLU A 235 6.68 17.42 11.24
C GLU A 235 8.14 17.84 10.97
N HIS A 236 9.12 17.32 11.71
CA HIS A 236 10.54 17.56 11.41
C HIS A 236 10.93 17.03 10.02
N LEU A 237 10.53 15.79 9.69
CA LEU A 237 10.77 15.18 8.38
C LEU A 237 10.07 15.94 7.25
N ARG A 238 8.86 16.49 7.46
CA ARG A 238 8.20 17.38 6.49
C ARG A 238 9.04 18.63 6.20
N HIS A 239 9.62 19.25 7.22
CA HIS A 239 10.47 20.44 7.05
C HIS A 239 11.75 20.11 6.28
N GLU A 240 12.42 18.99 6.57
CA GLU A 240 13.63 18.59 5.84
C GLU A 240 13.33 18.18 4.39
N VAL A 241 12.21 17.48 4.14
CA VAL A 241 11.74 17.19 2.77
C VAL A 241 11.43 18.47 1.98
N GLU A 242 10.83 19.48 2.60
CA GLU A 242 10.57 20.77 1.97
C GLU A 242 11.88 21.54 1.66
N LYS A 243 12.87 21.46 2.55
CA LYS A 243 14.21 22.01 2.34
C LYS A 243 14.94 21.30 1.19
N LEU A 244 14.91 19.96 1.14
CA LEU A 244 15.47 19.17 0.05
C LEU A 244 14.82 19.50 -1.30
N LYS A 245 13.48 19.58 -1.36
CA LYS A 245 12.75 20.01 -2.57
C LYS A 245 13.21 21.38 -3.08
N ARG A 246 13.48 22.34 -2.19
CA ARG A 246 13.99 23.67 -2.58
C ARG A 246 15.39 23.59 -3.17
N CYS A 247 16.26 22.73 -2.63
CA CYS A 247 17.58 22.46 -3.19
C CYS A 247 17.49 21.80 -4.57
N GLU A 248 16.71 20.71 -4.71
CA GLU A 248 16.50 20.01 -5.98
C GLU A 248 15.94 20.93 -7.06
N VAL A 249 14.92 21.75 -6.75
CA VAL A 249 14.36 22.74 -7.69
C VAL A 249 15.39 23.80 -8.10
N ALA A 250 16.29 24.20 -7.21
CA ALA A 250 17.37 25.13 -7.53
C ALA A 250 18.45 24.48 -8.43
N GLU A 251 18.76 23.21 -8.24
CA GLU A 251 19.68 22.46 -9.10
C GLU A 251 19.07 22.17 -10.48
N LEU A 252 17.80 21.74 -10.54
CA LEU A 252 17.05 21.56 -11.78
C LEU A 252 16.94 22.85 -12.59
N ARG A 253 16.83 24.02 -11.93
CA ARG A 253 16.88 25.32 -12.61
C ARG A 253 18.27 25.56 -13.24
N LYS A 254 19.36 25.32 -12.50
CA LYS A 254 20.74 25.47 -13.01
C LYS A 254 21.03 24.53 -14.18
N THR A 255 20.58 23.28 -14.12
CA THR A 255 20.78 22.32 -15.23
C THR A 255 19.94 22.70 -16.45
N LYS A 256 18.70 23.18 -16.26
CA LYS A 256 17.88 23.73 -17.36
C LYS A 256 18.55 24.93 -18.03
N GLU A 257 19.04 25.90 -17.26
CA GLU A 257 19.77 27.06 -17.79
C GLU A 257 21.08 26.66 -18.52
N MET A 258 21.74 25.57 -18.11
CA MET A 258 22.91 25.04 -18.80
C MET A 258 22.53 24.35 -20.12
N ASN A 259 21.45 23.55 -20.12
CA ASN A 259 20.93 22.90 -21.32
C ASN A 259 20.47 23.95 -22.35
N GLU A 260 19.76 25.00 -21.94
CA GLU A 260 19.35 26.10 -22.82
C GLU A 260 20.56 26.79 -23.49
N LYS A 261 21.66 26.99 -22.76
CA LYS A 261 22.93 27.52 -23.33
C LYS A 261 23.54 26.55 -24.35
N GLN A 262 23.55 25.26 -24.06
CA GLN A 262 24.05 24.21 -24.96
C GLN A 262 23.17 24.05 -26.20
N GLU A 263 21.84 24.20 -26.09
CA GLU A 263 20.93 24.19 -27.25
C GLU A 263 21.20 25.37 -28.19
N VAL A 264 21.44 26.57 -27.67
CA VAL A 264 21.84 27.73 -28.46
C VAL A 264 23.18 27.49 -29.17
N GLU A 265 24.15 26.86 -28.51
CA GLU A 265 25.43 26.48 -29.11
C GLU A 265 25.26 25.42 -30.20
N LEU A 266 24.47 24.36 -29.95
CA LEU A 266 24.14 23.33 -30.94
C LEU A 266 23.41 23.91 -32.17
N CYS A 267 22.53 24.90 -31.99
CA CYS A 267 21.91 25.62 -33.11
C CYS A 267 22.97 26.37 -33.94
N ARG A 268 23.87 27.14 -33.31
CA ARG A 268 24.97 27.84 -34.01
C ARG A 268 25.92 26.89 -34.73
N LEU A 269 26.22 25.73 -34.14
CA LEU A 269 27.03 24.68 -34.76
C LEU A 269 26.31 24.05 -35.95
N ARG A 270 25.02 23.71 -35.82
CA ARG A 270 24.18 23.19 -36.91
C ARG A 270 24.08 24.17 -38.09
N GLU A 271 23.93 25.47 -37.83
CA GLU A 271 23.95 26.51 -38.86
C GLU A 271 25.32 26.61 -39.54
N SER A 272 26.41 26.49 -38.78
CA SER A 272 27.77 26.53 -39.32
C SER A 272 28.05 25.30 -40.19
N VAL A 273 27.63 24.11 -39.77
CA VAL A 273 27.68 22.89 -40.57
C VAL A 273 26.85 23.03 -41.84
N LYS A 274 25.64 23.61 -41.78
CA LYS A 274 24.82 23.87 -42.98
C LYS A 274 25.51 24.84 -43.96
N ARG A 275 26.18 25.89 -43.48
CA ARG A 275 26.98 26.80 -44.34
C ARG A 275 28.13 26.04 -45.01
N LEU A 276 28.93 25.30 -44.25
CA LEU A 276 30.03 24.50 -44.77
C LEU A 276 29.57 23.39 -45.74
N GLN A 277 28.39 22.81 -45.51
CA GLN A 277 27.77 21.85 -46.42
C GLN A 277 27.29 22.52 -47.71
N ALA A 278 26.72 23.72 -47.65
CA ALA A 278 26.35 24.49 -48.84
C ALA A 278 27.60 24.90 -49.65
N GLU A 279 28.68 25.32 -48.98
CA GLU A 279 29.98 25.57 -49.62
C GLU A 279 30.55 24.30 -50.25
N HIS A 280 30.48 23.15 -49.58
CA HIS A 280 30.94 21.87 -50.11
C HIS A 280 30.10 21.40 -51.31
N VAL A 281 28.77 21.55 -51.27
CA VAL A 281 27.89 21.23 -52.40
C VAL A 281 28.16 22.16 -53.58
N HIS A 282 28.31 23.46 -53.35
CA HIS A 282 28.70 24.42 -54.40
C HIS A 282 30.07 24.07 -55.01
N LEU A 283 31.04 23.62 -54.21
CA LEU A 283 32.34 23.15 -54.70
C LEU A 283 32.28 21.78 -55.42
N PHE A 284 31.26 20.96 -55.13
CA PHE A 284 31.05 19.64 -55.75
C PHE A 284 30.25 19.73 -57.05
N GLU A 285 29.24 20.59 -57.13
CA GLU A 285 28.49 20.93 -58.35
C GLU A 285 29.36 21.59 -59.41
N MET A 286 30.48 22.22 -59.01
CA MET A 286 31.51 22.67 -59.95
C MET A 286 32.41 21.54 -60.49
N LYS A 287 32.23 20.27 -60.08
CA LYS A 287 33.27 19.23 -60.29
C LYS A 287 32.86 17.94 -61.01
N GLU A 288 31.61 17.46 -60.99
CA GLU A 288 31.25 16.24 -61.73
C GLU A 288 29.94 16.31 -62.54
N ALA A 289 30.04 15.81 -63.79
CA ALA A 289 28.92 15.44 -64.65
C ALA A 289 28.64 13.92 -64.50
N PRO A 290 27.42 13.43 -64.81
CA PRO A 290 26.97 12.12 -64.37
C PRO A 290 27.35 10.98 -65.33
N ASP A 291 27.64 9.79 -64.78
CA ASP A 291 27.25 8.52 -65.42
C ASP A 291 26.98 7.42 -64.38
N SER A 292 26.60 6.23 -64.85
CA SER A 292 25.49 5.48 -64.27
C SER A 292 25.67 3.94 -64.27
N THR A 293 24.62 3.24 -63.80
CA THR A 293 24.29 1.80 -63.97
C THR A 293 24.72 0.78 -62.88
N GLY A 294 23.82 -0.18 -62.66
CA GLY A 294 23.99 -1.38 -61.83
C GLY A 294 22.75 -2.28 -61.94
N THR A 295 22.86 -3.43 -62.60
CA THR A 295 21.74 -4.28 -63.04
C THR A 295 21.47 -5.49 -62.12
N ALA A 296 20.24 -6.02 -62.15
CA ALA A 296 19.84 -7.26 -61.45
C ALA A 296 19.44 -8.37 -62.44
N SER A 297 19.70 -9.64 -62.11
CA SER A 297 19.45 -10.81 -62.99
C SER A 297 18.34 -11.76 -62.48
N LYS A 298 17.86 -12.65 -63.36
CA LYS A 298 16.72 -13.58 -63.14
C LYS A 298 17.17 -15.02 -62.81
N GLY A 299 16.32 -15.79 -62.11
CA GLY A 299 16.46 -17.25 -61.88
C GLY A 299 15.12 -17.99 -61.70
N LYS A 300 15.11 -19.33 -61.88
CA LYS A 300 13.90 -20.18 -62.16
C LYS A 300 14.01 -21.61 -61.58
N ASN A 301 12.99 -22.50 -61.55
CA ASN A 301 11.65 -22.46 -62.19
C ASN A 301 10.43 -22.87 -61.31
N PRO A 302 10.21 -24.13 -60.81
CA PRO A 302 8.82 -24.64 -60.68
C PRO A 302 8.43 -25.39 -59.37
N GLN A 303 7.35 -24.98 -58.68
CA GLN A 303 6.75 -25.76 -57.56
C GLN A 303 5.28 -25.38 -57.23
N GLU A 304 4.41 -25.19 -58.25
CA GLU A 304 3.15 -24.42 -58.08
C GLU A 304 2.11 -25.00 -57.09
N GLU A 305 1.88 -26.31 -56.97
CA GLU A 305 0.86 -26.83 -56.04
C GLU A 305 1.25 -26.70 -54.55
N ASP A 306 2.54 -26.86 -54.23
CA ASP A 306 3.05 -26.76 -52.85
C ASP A 306 3.44 -25.31 -52.48
N ILE A 307 3.64 -24.44 -53.49
CA ILE A 307 3.64 -22.98 -53.30
C ILE A 307 2.22 -22.49 -53.02
N HIS A 308 1.19 -22.98 -53.70
CA HIS A 308 -0.19 -22.51 -53.46
C HIS A 308 -0.70 -22.82 -52.05
N LYS A 309 -0.36 -23.99 -51.49
CA LYS A 309 -0.72 -24.30 -50.10
C LYS A 309 0.03 -23.42 -49.11
N ARG A 310 1.35 -23.30 -49.23
CA ARG A 310 2.15 -22.35 -48.41
C ARG A 310 1.72 -20.89 -48.57
N CYS A 311 1.26 -20.49 -49.76
CA CYS A 311 0.76 -19.14 -50.01
C CYS A 311 -0.61 -18.89 -49.35
N LEU A 312 -1.48 -19.90 -49.29
CA LEU A 312 -2.73 -19.84 -48.54
C LEU A 312 -2.47 -19.81 -47.03
N ASP A 313 -1.55 -20.65 -46.54
CA ASP A 313 -1.13 -20.68 -45.13
C ASP A 313 -0.48 -19.33 -44.74
N GLU A 314 0.46 -18.81 -45.53
CA GLU A 314 1.04 -17.46 -45.35
C GLU A 314 -0.01 -16.33 -45.42
N MET A 315 -1.02 -16.44 -46.29
CA MET A 315 -2.08 -15.43 -46.39
C MET A 315 -3.04 -15.51 -45.19
N GLN A 316 -3.28 -16.69 -44.65
CA GLN A 316 -3.99 -16.88 -43.38
C GLN A 316 -3.16 -16.36 -42.20
N GLU A 317 -1.85 -16.63 -42.13
CA GLU A 317 -0.95 -16.05 -41.12
C GLU A 317 -0.93 -14.52 -41.19
N ARG A 318 -0.87 -13.94 -42.39
CA ARG A 318 -0.97 -12.48 -42.60
C ARG A 318 -2.33 -11.92 -42.18
N LEU A 319 -3.42 -12.66 -42.38
CA LEU A 319 -4.76 -12.28 -41.90
C LEU A 319 -4.84 -12.30 -40.37
N HIS A 320 -4.29 -13.32 -39.70
CA HIS A 320 -4.20 -13.35 -38.25
C HIS A 320 -3.30 -12.23 -37.71
N MET A 321 -2.11 -12.02 -38.29
CA MET A 321 -1.25 -10.89 -37.93
C MET A 321 -1.94 -9.53 -38.11
N LEU A 322 -2.76 -9.35 -39.16
CA LEU A 322 -3.53 -8.11 -39.35
C LEU A 322 -4.66 -7.96 -38.32
N GLN A 323 -5.31 -9.05 -37.91
CA GLN A 323 -6.28 -9.04 -36.82
C GLN A 323 -5.62 -8.69 -35.48
N ASP A 324 -4.48 -9.32 -35.17
CA ASP A 324 -3.67 -9.03 -33.98
C ASP A 324 -3.20 -7.56 -33.99
N LEU A 325 -2.68 -7.06 -35.11
CA LEU A 325 -2.24 -5.67 -35.26
C LEU A 325 -3.41 -4.68 -35.07
N THR A 326 -4.60 -5.03 -35.56
CA THR A 326 -5.82 -4.23 -35.38
C THR A 326 -6.27 -4.23 -33.91
N GLN A 327 -6.19 -5.39 -33.23
CA GLN A 327 -6.51 -5.49 -31.80
C GLN A 327 -5.51 -4.72 -30.94
N VAL A 328 -4.22 -4.79 -31.24
CA VAL A 328 -3.17 -3.99 -30.59
C VAL A 328 -3.39 -2.50 -30.83
N THR A 329 -3.75 -2.09 -32.05
CA THR A 329 -4.04 -0.68 -32.37
C THR A 329 -5.26 -0.15 -31.62
N LEU A 330 -6.33 -0.95 -31.50
CA LEU A 330 -7.51 -0.61 -30.69
C LEU A 330 -7.16 -0.49 -29.21
N LYS A 331 -6.37 -1.44 -28.67
CA LYS A 331 -5.92 -1.40 -27.28
C LYS A 331 -5.08 -0.15 -27.00
N LEU A 332 -4.09 0.15 -27.85
CA LEU A 332 -3.28 1.36 -27.74
C LEU A 332 -4.13 2.64 -27.78
N ARG A 333 -5.19 2.68 -28.60
CA ARG A 333 -6.13 3.82 -28.58
C ARG A 333 -6.82 3.98 -27.22
N MET A 334 -7.33 2.90 -26.64
CA MET A 334 -7.95 2.94 -25.31
C MET A 334 -6.95 3.32 -24.21
N ASP A 335 -5.71 2.82 -24.30
CA ASP A 335 -4.63 3.18 -23.39
C ASP A 335 -4.28 4.68 -23.51
N PHE A 336 -4.28 5.27 -24.72
CA PHE A 336 -4.11 6.72 -24.92
C PHE A 336 -5.29 7.56 -24.40
N GLU A 337 -6.53 7.10 -24.55
CA GLU A 337 -7.72 7.80 -24.05
C GLU A 337 -7.74 7.80 -22.51
N THR A 338 -7.47 6.67 -21.87
CA THR A 338 -7.38 6.57 -20.40
C THR A 338 -6.22 7.39 -19.82
N GLU A 339 -5.07 7.41 -20.48
CA GLU A 339 -3.94 8.27 -20.11
C GLU A 339 -4.26 9.78 -20.28
N ALA A 340 -5.03 10.16 -21.30
CA ALA A 340 -5.51 11.53 -21.45
C ALA A 340 -6.49 11.93 -20.33
N ASP A 341 -7.32 11.02 -19.85
CA ASP A 341 -8.24 11.24 -18.72
C ASP A 341 -7.51 11.33 -17.38
N LEU A 342 -6.42 10.59 -17.20
CA LEU A 342 -5.55 10.72 -16.03
C LEU A 342 -4.83 12.07 -16.03
N ARG A 343 -4.32 12.52 -17.18
CA ARG A 343 -3.70 13.85 -17.33
C ARG A 343 -4.67 15.00 -17.08
N ARG A 344 -5.94 14.88 -17.49
CA ARG A 344 -6.98 15.87 -17.15
C ARG A 344 -7.21 15.96 -15.65
N ARG A 345 -7.45 14.82 -14.98
CA ARG A 345 -7.63 14.78 -13.52
C ARG A 345 -6.43 15.36 -12.76
N ALA A 346 -5.21 15.01 -13.15
CA ALA A 346 -4.00 15.59 -12.55
C ALA A 346 -3.86 17.11 -12.77
N ALA A 347 -4.36 17.65 -13.89
CA ALA A 347 -4.38 19.09 -14.14
C ALA A 347 -5.44 19.81 -13.29
N ASP A 348 -6.64 19.23 -13.16
CA ASP A 348 -7.72 19.76 -12.32
C ASP A 348 -7.32 19.78 -10.84
N GLU A 349 -6.72 18.69 -10.33
CA GLU A 349 -6.14 18.62 -8.98
C GLU A 349 -5.04 19.67 -8.75
N CYS A 350 -4.20 19.93 -9.77
CA CYS A 350 -3.15 20.95 -9.70
C CYS A 350 -3.73 22.37 -9.59
N GLU A 351 -4.75 22.71 -10.38
CA GLU A 351 -5.45 24.00 -10.27
C GLU A 351 -6.24 24.13 -8.95
N GLU A 352 -6.80 23.05 -8.41
CA GLU A 352 -7.45 23.09 -7.09
C GLU A 352 -6.44 23.35 -5.96
N GLN A 353 -5.28 22.68 -5.99
CA GLN A 353 -4.19 22.93 -5.03
C GLN A 353 -3.63 24.35 -5.16
N LYS A 354 -3.55 24.88 -6.38
CA LYS A 354 -3.16 26.27 -6.64
C LYS A 354 -4.14 27.28 -6.05
N ARG A 355 -5.46 27.03 -6.10
CA ARG A 355 -6.48 27.85 -5.42
C ARG A 355 -6.33 27.80 -3.90
N LYS A 356 -6.23 26.60 -3.32
CA LYS A 356 -5.99 26.40 -1.88
C LYS A 356 -4.72 27.13 -1.41
N ARG A 357 -3.67 27.11 -2.23
CA ARG A 357 -2.44 27.87 -1.98
C ARG A 357 -2.64 29.38 -2.04
N THR A 358 -3.37 29.92 -3.03
CA THR A 358 -3.64 31.37 -3.07
C THR A 358 -4.49 31.84 -1.90
N ASP A 359 -5.44 31.03 -1.45
CA ASP A 359 -6.29 31.35 -0.29
C ASP A 359 -5.47 31.34 1.01
N ALA A 360 -4.57 30.36 1.18
CA ALA A 360 -3.63 30.32 2.29
C ALA A 360 -2.61 31.49 2.26
N GLU A 361 -2.07 31.83 1.08
CA GLU A 361 -1.18 32.99 0.91
C GLU A 361 -1.90 34.31 1.22
N GLN A 362 -3.19 34.44 0.92
CA GLN A 362 -3.99 35.61 1.28
C GLN A 362 -4.22 35.68 2.80
N LEU A 363 -4.59 34.57 3.44
CA LEU A 363 -4.78 34.51 4.89
C LEU A 363 -3.50 34.90 5.65
N VAL A 364 -2.32 34.47 5.18
CA VAL A 364 -1.03 34.86 5.75
C VAL A 364 -0.78 36.38 5.63
N ARG A 365 -1.12 37.00 4.49
CA ARG A 365 -1.02 38.47 4.33
C ARG A 365 -1.97 39.20 5.28
N ASP A 366 -3.19 38.70 5.47
CA ASP A 366 -4.16 39.32 6.36
C ASP A 366 -3.72 39.25 7.83
N PHE A 367 -3.09 38.14 8.25
CA PHE A 367 -2.41 38.05 9.55
C PHE A 367 -1.19 38.99 9.65
N GLN A 368 -0.35 39.11 8.61
CA GLN A 368 0.77 40.05 8.60
C GLN A 368 0.30 41.50 8.76
N ASN A 369 -0.72 41.91 8.00
CA ASN A 369 -1.34 43.24 8.08
C ASN A 369 -1.90 43.55 9.48
N LEU A 370 -2.42 42.53 10.20
CA LEU A 370 -2.91 42.68 11.57
C LEU A 370 -1.76 42.87 12.56
N CYS A 371 -0.68 42.09 12.43
CA CYS A 371 0.53 42.22 13.23
C CYS A 371 1.22 43.59 13.03
N GLU A 372 1.27 44.08 11.79
CA GLU A 372 1.83 45.41 11.47
C GLU A 372 1.04 46.54 12.15
N LYS A 373 -0.30 46.51 12.07
CA LYS A 373 -1.16 47.48 12.79
C LYS A 373 -0.93 47.44 14.30
N GLN A 374 -0.87 46.25 14.89
CA GLN A 374 -0.62 46.11 16.32
C GLN A 374 0.78 46.64 16.72
N ALA A 375 1.80 46.42 15.88
CA ALA A 375 3.12 46.97 16.10
C ALA A 375 3.14 48.52 16.03
N ASP A 376 2.37 49.12 15.12
CA ASP A 376 2.23 50.57 15.02
C ASP A 376 1.47 51.19 16.20
N ASP A 377 0.42 50.53 16.71
CA ASP A 377 -0.29 50.96 17.92
C ASP A 377 0.64 50.97 19.16
N TYR A 378 1.50 49.95 19.29
CA TYR A 378 2.56 49.95 20.31
C TYR A 378 3.62 51.04 20.06
N ARG A 379 3.99 51.29 18.81
CA ARG A 379 4.94 52.37 18.44
C ARG A 379 4.40 53.74 18.85
N ASN A 380 3.11 53.99 18.62
CA ASN A 380 2.42 55.24 18.94
C ASN A 380 2.30 55.46 20.46
N THR A 381 1.93 54.43 21.21
CA THR A 381 1.84 54.52 22.69
C THR A 381 3.21 54.71 23.34
N VAL A 382 4.25 54.01 22.89
CA VAL A 382 5.64 54.26 23.32
C VAL A 382 6.11 55.67 22.96
N GLY A 383 5.76 56.16 21.76
CA GLY A 383 6.05 57.55 21.34
C GLY A 383 5.43 58.60 22.26
N SER A 384 4.17 58.42 22.67
CA SER A 384 3.49 59.32 23.62
C SER A 384 4.21 59.36 24.98
N LEU A 385 4.57 58.21 25.53
CA LEU A 385 5.30 58.12 26.81
C LEU A 385 6.71 58.72 26.73
N GLN A 386 7.39 58.61 25.60
CA GLN A 386 8.70 59.25 25.38
C GLN A 386 8.64 60.78 25.32
N VAL A 387 7.53 61.37 24.88
CA VAL A 387 7.31 62.82 24.94
C VAL A 387 7.08 63.25 26.39
N GLU A 388 6.21 62.54 27.12
CA GLU A 388 5.91 62.85 28.53
C GLU A 388 7.15 62.78 29.44
N ILE A 389 8.03 61.79 29.23
CA ILE A 389 9.34 61.70 29.92
C ILE A 389 10.24 62.91 29.60
N ARG A 390 10.23 63.39 28.35
CA ARG A 390 11.06 64.52 27.91
C ARG A 390 10.60 65.84 28.53
N ASP A 391 9.30 66.03 28.64
CA ASP A 391 8.69 67.21 29.26
C ASP A 391 8.94 67.23 30.79
N LEU A 392 9.01 66.06 31.44
CA LEU A 392 9.44 65.95 32.83
C LEU A 392 10.95 66.25 33.01
N ILE A 393 11.82 65.75 32.13
CA ILE A 393 13.28 66.00 32.19
C ILE A 393 13.62 67.49 32.00
N THR A 394 12.95 68.18 31.06
CA THR A 394 13.15 69.62 30.84
C THR A 394 12.74 70.43 32.07
N LYS A 395 11.61 70.09 32.69
CA LYS A 395 11.11 70.75 33.91
C LYS A 395 12.04 70.58 35.13
N VAL A 396 12.76 69.46 35.25
CA VAL A 396 13.79 69.27 36.28
C VAL A 396 14.99 70.19 36.04
N ARG A 397 15.48 70.30 34.80
CA ARG A 397 16.63 71.16 34.46
C ARG A 397 16.35 72.65 34.66
N GLU A 398 15.12 73.09 34.41
CA GLU A 398 14.71 74.48 34.67
C GLU A 398 14.76 74.83 36.16
N LEU A 399 14.46 73.86 37.04
CA LEU A 399 14.56 74.05 38.49
C LEU A 399 16.02 74.07 38.96
N GLU A 400 16.90 73.24 38.40
CA GLU A 400 18.33 73.21 38.72
C GLU A 400 19.07 74.49 38.28
N ALA A 401 18.74 75.04 37.11
CA ALA A 401 19.33 76.29 36.61
C ALA A 401 19.02 77.49 37.53
N HIS A 402 17.83 77.50 38.13
CA HIS A 402 17.34 78.64 38.90
C HIS A 402 18.01 78.84 40.26
N ASP A 403 18.74 77.84 40.77
CA ASP A 403 19.49 77.90 42.03
C ASP A 403 20.96 78.32 41.85
N VAL A 404 21.58 78.03 40.70
CA VAL A 404 22.97 78.45 40.41
C VAL A 404 23.06 79.96 40.20
N GLU A 405 22.08 80.55 39.51
CA GLU A 405 22.08 81.98 39.16
C GLU A 405 22.00 82.90 40.40
N ARG A 406 21.37 82.44 41.49
CA ARG A 406 21.30 83.18 42.78
C ARG A 406 22.63 83.27 43.52
N GLN A 407 23.64 82.47 43.16
CA GLN A 407 24.88 82.36 43.92
C GLN A 407 26.01 83.26 43.37
N CYS A 408 26.01 83.58 42.07
CA CYS A 408 27.04 84.41 41.43
C CYS A 408 26.95 85.91 41.76
N ASP A 409 25.75 86.45 41.97
CA ASP A 409 25.50 87.89 42.19
C ASP A 409 26.09 88.47 43.49
N LYS A 410 26.54 87.62 44.42
CA LYS A 410 27.16 88.06 45.70
C LYS A 410 28.65 88.39 45.59
N HIS A 411 29.39 87.78 44.67
CA HIS A 411 30.86 87.90 44.65
C HIS A 411 31.38 89.07 43.79
N LEU A 412 30.58 89.60 42.87
CA LEU A 412 31.01 90.65 41.94
C LEU A 412 31.14 92.05 42.58
N LYS A 413 30.69 92.25 43.83
CA LYS A 413 30.66 93.56 44.52
C LYS A 413 31.82 93.83 45.48
N GLN A 414 32.83 92.94 45.55
CA GLN A 414 33.96 93.08 46.51
C GLN A 414 35.32 93.48 45.91
N VAL A 415 35.51 93.41 44.59
CA VAL A 415 36.85 93.59 43.96
C VAL A 415 37.14 95.04 43.55
N SER A 416 36.11 95.87 43.34
CA SER A 416 36.24 97.19 42.70
C SER A 416 36.75 98.35 43.60
N SER A 417 37.22 98.10 44.82
CA SER A 417 37.54 99.18 45.80
C SER A 417 38.99 99.23 46.28
N LEU A 418 39.94 98.59 45.60
CA LEU A 418 41.36 98.51 46.02
C LEU A 418 42.36 99.02 44.96
N GLU A 419 41.91 99.51 43.81
CA GLU A 419 42.80 99.90 42.71
C GLU A 419 43.22 101.39 42.73
N ASP A 420 42.54 102.27 43.47
CA ASP A 420 42.72 103.73 43.39
C ASP A 420 43.85 104.34 44.25
N GLU A 421 44.39 103.64 45.26
CA GLU A 421 45.38 104.24 46.19
C GLU A 421 46.83 104.26 45.69
N VAL A 422 47.19 103.48 44.67
CA VAL A 422 48.60 103.23 44.28
C VAL A 422 49.24 104.40 43.50
N CYS A 423 48.46 105.30 42.92
CA CYS A 423 48.96 106.25 41.91
C CYS A 423 49.69 107.52 42.44
N GLN A 424 49.70 107.82 43.75
CA GLN A 424 50.11 109.15 44.23
C GLN A 424 51.58 109.31 44.69
N LEU A 425 52.34 108.24 44.90
CA LEU A 425 53.69 108.31 45.53
C LEU A 425 54.88 108.58 44.56
N LYS A 426 54.64 108.94 43.30
CA LYS A 426 55.66 108.96 42.24
C LYS A 426 56.46 110.27 42.03
N PHE A 427 56.17 111.36 42.75
CA PHE A 427 56.61 112.70 42.31
C PHE A 427 57.80 113.35 43.06
N VAL A 428 58.13 112.95 44.29
CA VAL A 428 59.01 113.76 45.17
C VAL A 428 60.52 113.48 45.03
N LEU A 429 60.94 112.42 44.33
CA LEU A 429 62.32 111.94 44.37
C LEU A 429 63.34 112.73 43.51
N GLN A 430 62.90 113.64 42.63
CA GLN A 430 63.71 114.11 41.50
C GLN A 430 64.53 115.40 41.75
N GLU A 431 64.31 116.15 42.84
CA GLU A 431 64.83 117.52 42.98
C GLU A 431 66.24 117.63 43.63
N GLU A 432 66.65 116.66 44.46
CA GLU A 432 67.90 116.74 45.25
C GLU A 432 69.21 116.57 44.44
N GLN A 433 69.16 116.04 43.21
CA GLN A 433 70.36 115.56 42.51
C GLN A 433 71.28 116.63 41.90
N GLN A 434 70.92 117.92 41.93
CA GLN A 434 71.59 118.93 41.11
C GLN A 434 72.70 119.75 41.83
N LYS A 435 72.76 119.74 43.16
CA LYS A 435 73.73 120.58 43.93
C LYS A 435 75.14 119.98 44.07
N THR A 436 75.31 118.67 43.93
CA THR A 436 76.56 117.97 44.27
C THR A 436 77.71 118.17 43.27
N ARG A 437 77.43 118.70 42.06
CA ARG A 437 78.39 118.67 40.93
C ARG A 437 79.57 119.66 41.04
N GLN A 438 79.42 120.75 41.79
CA GLN A 438 80.43 121.82 41.77
C GLN A 438 81.70 121.53 42.59
N LEU A 439 81.63 120.70 43.64
CA LEU A 439 82.79 120.39 44.50
C LEU A 439 83.82 119.44 43.85
N SER A 440 83.41 118.69 42.83
CA SER A 440 84.19 117.57 42.28
C SER A 440 85.47 117.97 41.54
N MET A 441 85.56 119.22 41.06
CA MET A 441 86.57 119.60 40.06
C MET A 441 87.98 119.79 40.64
N ASN A 442 88.10 120.13 41.93
CA ASN A 442 89.41 120.40 42.55
C ASN A 442 90.11 119.14 43.08
N MET A 443 89.38 118.05 43.31
CA MET A 443 89.95 116.76 43.70
C MET A 443 90.50 115.98 42.49
N GLN A 444 90.26 116.47 41.27
CA GLN A 444 90.44 115.74 40.02
C GLN A 444 91.90 115.37 39.69
N MET A 445 92.87 116.26 39.98
CA MET A 445 94.28 116.06 39.59
C MET A 445 95.04 115.05 40.47
N GLU A 446 94.82 115.03 41.79
CA GLU A 446 95.50 114.05 42.65
C GLU A 446 95.02 112.62 42.37
N ILE A 447 93.77 112.49 41.88
CA ILE A 447 93.22 111.21 41.42
C ILE A 447 93.92 110.72 40.13
N GLU A 448 94.49 111.59 39.29
CA GLU A 448 95.07 111.19 38.00
C GLU A 448 96.35 110.34 38.10
N GLN A 449 97.21 110.56 39.11
CA GLN A 449 98.35 109.67 39.35
C GLN A 449 97.96 108.34 39.99
N ALA A 450 96.95 108.33 40.87
CA ALA A 450 96.39 107.08 41.41
C ALA A 450 95.68 106.26 40.31
N ARG A 451 94.96 106.92 39.39
CA ARG A 451 94.26 106.29 38.25
C ARG A 451 95.18 105.44 37.38
N ALA A 452 96.42 105.85 37.12
CA ALA A 452 97.30 105.12 36.22
C ALA A 452 97.71 103.73 36.75
N LEU A 453 97.98 103.62 38.06
CA LEU A 453 98.28 102.33 38.71
C LEU A 453 97.03 101.46 38.84
N VAL A 454 95.91 102.07 39.27
CA VAL A 454 94.60 101.40 39.35
C VAL A 454 94.17 100.87 37.99
N GLN A 455 94.31 101.62 36.90
CA GLN A 455 93.97 101.17 35.53
C GLN A 455 94.71 99.90 35.10
N SER A 456 95.97 99.70 35.51
CA SER A 456 96.72 98.49 35.15
C SER A 456 96.24 97.24 35.90
N GLN A 457 95.83 97.40 37.17
CA GLN A 457 95.20 96.32 37.94
C GLN A 457 93.74 96.09 37.53
N ASP A 458 92.99 97.16 37.24
CA ASP A 458 91.62 97.07 36.71
C ASP A 458 91.58 96.27 35.41
N VAL A 459 92.48 96.54 34.45
CA VAL A 459 92.52 95.79 33.18
C VAL A 459 92.82 94.30 33.40
N GLN A 460 93.63 93.93 34.40
CA GLN A 460 93.87 92.52 34.71
C GLN A 460 92.67 91.88 35.44
N LEU A 461 92.13 92.54 36.46
CA LEU A 461 90.91 92.09 37.16
C LEU A 461 89.72 91.99 36.20
N GLN A 462 89.64 92.85 35.19
CA GLN A 462 88.61 92.84 34.16
C GLN A 462 88.77 91.66 33.19
N ARG A 463 90.00 91.29 32.81
CA ARG A 463 90.24 90.04 32.05
C ARG A 463 89.87 88.81 32.87
N ASP A 464 90.30 88.76 34.13
CA ASP A 464 90.02 87.64 35.02
C ASP A 464 88.50 87.51 35.28
N ALA A 465 87.78 88.64 35.42
CA ALA A 465 86.32 88.68 35.52
C ALA A 465 85.60 88.30 34.22
N GLU A 466 86.11 88.69 33.05
CA GLU A 466 85.59 88.27 31.75
C GLU A 466 85.81 86.76 31.51
N GLU A 467 86.92 86.19 31.97
CA GLU A 467 87.17 84.74 31.92
C GLU A 467 86.28 83.96 32.89
N GLN A 468 86.10 84.44 34.13
CA GLN A 468 85.12 83.86 35.06
C GLN A 468 83.70 83.93 34.50
N LYS A 469 83.33 85.04 33.83
CA LYS A 469 82.04 85.19 33.17
C LYS A 469 81.88 84.20 32.00
N ARG A 470 82.90 84.03 31.14
CA ARG A 470 82.89 83.01 30.07
C ARG A 470 82.71 81.60 30.63
N MET A 471 83.44 81.23 31.69
CA MET A 471 83.23 79.92 32.34
C MET A 471 81.84 79.77 32.96
N PHE A 472 81.24 80.84 33.50
CA PHE A 472 79.87 80.80 34.02
C PHE A 472 78.84 80.62 32.91
N GLU A 473 79.02 81.29 31.76
CA GLU A 473 78.19 81.12 30.57
C GLU A 473 78.31 79.70 29.99
N GLU A 474 79.52 79.15 29.86
CA GLU A 474 79.76 77.76 29.44
C GLU A 474 79.12 76.74 30.41
N LEU A 475 79.24 76.94 31.73
CA LEU A 475 78.60 76.08 32.73
C LEU A 475 77.08 76.17 32.66
N GLN A 476 76.51 77.35 32.42
CA GLN A 476 75.08 77.55 32.25
C GLN A 476 74.56 76.85 30.98
N ASP A 477 75.31 76.90 29.87
CA ASP A 477 74.96 76.20 28.63
C ASP A 477 75.06 74.68 28.78
N ILE A 478 76.12 74.17 29.44
CA ILE A 478 76.24 72.74 29.79
C ILE A 478 75.07 72.31 30.69
N GLN A 479 74.66 73.14 31.65
CA GLN A 479 73.50 72.88 32.51
C GLN A 479 72.18 72.86 31.72
N ASN A 480 72.00 73.78 30.77
CA ASN A 480 70.84 73.82 29.88
C ASN A 480 70.77 72.56 29.00
N ILE A 481 71.90 72.13 28.43
CA ILE A 481 72.01 70.89 27.63
C ILE A 481 71.72 69.65 28.50
N LEU A 482 72.22 69.61 29.74
CA LEU A 482 71.92 68.53 30.70
C LEU A 482 70.43 68.47 31.08
N ILE A 483 69.75 69.61 31.22
CA ILE A 483 68.32 69.66 31.49
C ILE A 483 67.53 69.16 30.27
N ALA A 484 67.87 69.61 29.06
CA ALA A 484 67.22 69.20 27.82
C ALA A 484 67.39 67.69 27.55
N THR A 485 68.63 67.19 27.63
CA THR A 485 68.91 65.75 27.46
C THR A 485 68.24 64.88 28.53
N LYS A 486 68.17 65.34 29.79
CA LYS A 486 67.41 64.66 30.85
C LYS A 486 65.91 64.62 30.56
N GLN A 487 65.33 65.71 30.05
CA GLN A 487 63.91 65.75 29.67
C GLN A 487 63.62 64.80 28.49
N GLU A 488 64.50 64.74 27.50
CA GLU A 488 64.37 63.83 26.35
C GLU A 488 64.56 62.35 26.76
N LEU A 489 65.48 62.04 27.68
CA LEU A 489 65.61 60.68 28.22
C LEU A 489 64.37 60.25 29.03
N LEU A 490 63.66 61.21 29.64
CA LEU A 490 62.39 60.99 30.32
C LEU A 490 61.20 60.87 29.35
N SER A 491 61.18 61.61 28.23
CA SER A 491 60.17 61.46 27.18
C SER A 491 60.29 60.09 26.51
N GLN A 492 61.51 59.69 26.13
CA GLN A 492 61.81 58.37 25.55
C GLN A 492 61.49 57.23 26.51
N ARG A 493 61.77 57.38 27.81
CA ARG A 493 61.32 56.39 28.81
C ARG A 493 59.80 56.25 28.83
N LYS A 494 59.04 57.35 28.87
CA LYS A 494 57.57 57.30 28.84
C LYS A 494 57.04 56.62 27.58
N ILE A 495 57.60 56.96 26.42
CA ILE A 495 57.23 56.36 25.12
C ILE A 495 57.53 54.86 25.13
N ASN A 496 58.72 54.43 25.57
CA ASN A 496 59.05 53.01 25.67
C ASN A 496 58.14 52.26 26.66
N THR A 497 57.78 52.85 27.81
CA THR A 497 56.82 52.23 28.74
C THR A 497 55.44 52.11 28.11
N GLN A 498 54.97 53.12 27.36
CA GLN A 498 53.70 53.05 26.63
C GLN A 498 53.72 51.98 25.52
N LEU A 499 54.79 51.91 24.72
CA LEU A 499 54.95 50.88 23.70
C LEU A 499 54.99 49.48 24.31
N GLN A 500 55.70 49.30 25.42
CA GLN A 500 55.78 48.02 26.12
C GLN A 500 54.42 47.59 26.69
N ASN A 501 53.65 48.51 27.27
CA ASN A 501 52.28 48.24 27.72
C ASN A 501 51.36 47.85 26.53
N ASN A 502 51.40 48.61 25.43
CA ASN A 502 50.60 48.33 24.24
C ASN A 502 50.93 46.94 23.64
N VAL A 503 52.20 46.53 23.66
CA VAL A 503 52.62 45.18 23.23
C VAL A 503 52.05 44.13 24.18
N THR A 504 52.16 44.30 25.50
CA THR A 504 51.59 43.33 26.45
C THR A 504 50.07 43.24 26.39
N ASP A 505 49.37 44.34 26.12
CA ASP A 505 47.91 44.36 25.95
C ASP A 505 47.50 43.63 24.66
N ALA A 506 48.24 43.84 23.56
CA ALA A 506 48.03 43.12 22.31
C ALA A 506 48.36 41.62 22.43
N GLU A 507 49.39 41.24 23.18
CA GLU A 507 49.70 39.83 23.48
C GLU A 507 48.61 39.16 24.32
N GLN A 508 48.09 39.85 25.35
CA GLN A 508 46.97 39.34 26.16
C GLN A 508 45.70 39.16 25.32
N GLU A 509 45.39 40.10 24.45
CA GLU A 509 44.18 40.02 23.62
C GLU A 509 44.30 38.92 22.56
N ASN A 510 45.48 38.74 21.93
CA ASN A 510 45.75 37.58 21.09
C ASN A 510 45.61 36.26 21.87
N LEU A 511 46.06 36.19 23.13
CA LEU A 511 45.88 35.01 23.97
C LEU A 511 44.40 34.72 24.25
N ARG A 512 43.58 35.75 24.54
CA ARG A 512 42.13 35.61 24.74
C ARG A 512 41.44 35.12 23.49
N GLN A 513 41.76 35.68 22.32
CA GLN A 513 41.21 35.23 21.05
C GLN A 513 41.62 33.79 20.74
N LEU A 514 42.86 33.39 21.02
CA LEU A 514 43.30 32.00 20.86
C LEU A 514 42.52 31.05 21.79
N GLN A 515 42.31 31.45 23.05
CA GLN A 515 41.49 30.69 24.01
C GLN A 515 40.04 30.56 23.55
N GLN A 516 39.40 31.64 23.10
CA GLN A 516 38.05 31.62 22.54
C GLN A 516 37.95 30.72 21.30
N ASN A 517 38.94 30.77 20.40
CA ASN A 517 38.99 29.92 19.22
C ASN A 517 39.15 28.43 19.58
N ILE A 518 40.01 28.11 20.55
CA ILE A 518 40.17 26.75 21.07
C ILE A 518 38.85 26.24 21.68
N GLU A 519 38.17 27.07 22.47
CA GLU A 519 36.92 26.68 23.12
C GLU A 519 35.77 26.53 22.12
N HIS A 520 35.68 27.41 21.11
CA HIS A 520 34.72 27.26 20.02
C HIS A 520 34.99 26.00 19.17
N LEU A 521 36.25 25.65 18.92
CA LEU A 521 36.62 24.40 18.25
C LEU A 521 36.27 23.18 19.10
N ARG A 522 36.51 23.21 20.43
CA ARG A 522 36.06 22.16 21.36
C ARG A 522 34.55 21.98 21.32
N ASN A 523 33.79 23.07 21.40
CA ASN A 523 32.33 23.03 21.36
C ASN A 523 31.79 22.47 20.04
N ARG A 524 32.44 22.77 18.91
CA ARG A 524 32.11 22.16 17.61
C ARG A 524 32.47 20.67 17.53
N ILE A 525 33.58 20.26 18.14
CA ILE A 525 33.97 18.84 18.20
C ILE A 525 33.00 18.07 19.09
N THR A 526 32.63 18.59 20.26
CA THR A 526 31.68 17.92 21.16
C THR A 526 30.26 17.89 20.60
N SER A 527 29.78 18.94 19.94
CA SER A 527 28.46 18.90 19.28
C SER A 527 28.43 17.87 18.15
N SER A 528 29.50 17.79 17.34
CA SER A 528 29.62 16.79 16.27
C SER A 528 29.76 15.37 16.84
N GLN A 529 30.46 15.19 17.96
CA GLN A 529 30.51 13.90 18.66
C GLN A 529 29.12 13.47 19.14
N GLN A 530 28.38 14.37 19.80
CA GLN A 530 27.02 14.11 20.27
C GLN A 530 26.06 13.79 19.12
N GLU A 531 26.16 14.50 17.98
CA GLU A 531 25.41 14.21 16.75
C GLU A 531 25.74 12.80 16.21
N THR A 532 27.03 12.42 16.15
CA THR A 532 27.41 11.05 15.73
C THR A 532 26.98 9.97 16.72
N GLU A 533 26.82 10.30 18.01
CA GLU A 533 26.28 9.37 19.00
C GLU A 533 24.76 9.22 18.88
N SER A 534 24.02 10.31 18.64
CA SER A 534 22.57 10.27 18.32
C SER A 534 22.32 9.38 17.10
N LEU A 535 22.99 9.66 15.98
CA LEU A 535 22.87 8.90 14.74
C LEU A 535 23.25 7.41 14.91
N ARG A 536 24.21 7.09 15.80
CA ARG A 536 24.51 5.69 16.16
C ARG A 536 23.38 5.03 16.95
N THR A 537 22.76 5.75 17.89
CA THR A 537 21.61 5.22 18.65
C THR A 537 20.37 5.04 17.77
N GLU A 538 20.09 6.00 16.89
CA GLU A 538 19.01 5.91 15.89
C GLU A 538 19.23 4.72 14.94
N LEU A 539 20.44 4.54 14.42
CA LEU A 539 20.79 3.38 13.58
C LEU A 539 20.63 2.06 14.36
N GLN A 540 21.02 2.02 15.63
CA GLN A 540 20.86 0.82 16.47
C GLN A 540 19.37 0.49 16.71
N ILE A 541 18.53 1.50 16.97
CA ILE A 541 17.07 1.34 17.11
C ILE A 541 16.45 0.87 15.78
N ALA A 542 16.84 1.47 14.65
CA ALA A 542 16.38 1.06 13.33
C ALA A 542 16.74 -0.40 13.01
N LEU A 543 17.95 -0.85 13.35
CA LEU A 543 18.37 -2.25 13.20
C LEU A 543 17.50 -3.21 14.05
N VAL A 544 17.24 -2.87 15.32
CA VAL A 544 16.37 -3.66 16.20
C VAL A 544 14.93 -3.73 15.66
N ASN A 545 14.40 -2.61 15.13
CA ASN A 545 13.07 -2.56 14.52
C ASN A 545 12.98 -3.43 13.25
N VAL A 546 14.00 -3.40 12.39
CA VAL A 546 14.09 -4.27 11.21
C VAL A 546 14.15 -5.75 11.62
N ASP A 547 14.88 -6.10 12.67
CA ASP A 547 14.93 -7.47 13.19
C ASP A 547 13.59 -7.93 13.81
N ALA A 548 12.88 -7.04 14.49
CA ALA A 548 11.54 -7.31 15.02
C ALA A 548 10.53 -7.57 13.90
N GLU A 549 10.51 -6.76 12.83
CA GLU A 549 9.65 -7.00 11.66
C GLU A 549 10.04 -8.27 10.90
N ARG A 550 11.35 -8.57 10.79
CA ARG A 550 11.85 -9.83 10.23
C ARG A 550 11.35 -11.04 11.02
N SER A 551 11.30 -10.95 12.36
CA SER A 551 10.71 -11.98 13.22
C SER A 551 9.21 -12.13 12.97
N LYS A 552 8.43 -11.04 13.04
CA LYS A 552 6.98 -11.04 12.79
C LYS A 552 6.63 -11.65 11.42
N TYR A 553 7.42 -11.35 10.39
CA TYR A 553 7.25 -11.95 9.06
C TYR A 553 7.54 -13.45 9.05
N ASN A 554 8.63 -13.89 9.71
CA ASN A 554 8.96 -15.31 9.81
C ASN A 554 7.89 -16.09 10.59
N ASP A 555 7.32 -15.53 11.65
CA ASP A 555 6.22 -16.12 12.43
C ASP A 555 4.96 -16.26 11.58
N LYS A 556 4.58 -15.22 10.84
CA LYS A 556 3.48 -15.29 9.85
C LYS A 556 3.74 -16.39 8.81
N ARG A 557 4.96 -16.48 8.27
CA ARG A 557 5.36 -17.52 7.30
C ARG A 557 5.25 -18.93 7.89
N ILE A 558 5.69 -19.14 9.13
CA ILE A 558 5.58 -20.42 9.85
C ILE A 558 4.10 -20.75 10.11
N HIS A 559 3.29 -19.78 10.53
CA HIS A 559 1.86 -19.96 10.75
C HIS A 559 1.14 -20.40 9.47
N TYR A 560 1.40 -19.76 8.33
CA TYR A 560 0.83 -20.16 7.04
C TYR A 560 1.32 -21.55 6.58
N LYS A 561 2.62 -21.86 6.73
CA LYS A 561 3.16 -23.20 6.48
C LYS A 561 2.44 -24.27 7.31
N ASN A 562 2.16 -24.00 8.58
CA ASN A 562 1.45 -24.89 9.50
C ASN A 562 -0.05 -24.99 9.17
N LYS A 563 -0.72 -23.90 8.77
CA LYS A 563 -2.11 -23.91 8.28
C LYS A 563 -2.23 -24.77 7.00
N LEU A 564 -1.31 -24.60 6.05
CA LEU A 564 -1.27 -25.39 4.81
C LEU A 564 -0.99 -26.87 5.09
N SER A 565 -0.06 -27.18 6.01
CA SER A 565 0.26 -28.56 6.39
C SER A 565 -0.92 -29.25 7.07
N ARG A 566 -1.68 -28.53 7.93
CA ARG A 566 -2.92 -29.04 8.53
C ARG A 566 -4.00 -29.30 7.46
N ALA A 567 -4.22 -28.36 6.54
CA ALA A 567 -5.17 -28.55 5.45
C ALA A 567 -4.80 -29.76 4.58
N ARG A 568 -3.53 -29.88 4.17
CA ARG A 568 -3.00 -31.03 3.42
C ARG A 568 -3.22 -32.35 4.17
N GLY A 569 -3.01 -32.38 5.49
CA GLY A 569 -3.25 -33.55 6.33
C GLY A 569 -4.74 -33.93 6.45
N VAL A 570 -5.67 -32.97 6.41
CA VAL A 570 -7.11 -33.25 6.32
C VAL A 570 -7.44 -33.84 4.96
N TYR A 571 -7.02 -33.19 3.86
CA TYR A 571 -7.25 -33.70 2.50
C TYR A 571 -6.71 -35.13 2.30
N LEU A 572 -5.49 -35.42 2.74
CA LEU A 572 -4.89 -36.76 2.62
C LEU A 572 -5.65 -37.85 3.39
N ARG A 573 -6.23 -37.53 4.56
CA ARG A 573 -7.06 -38.48 5.31
C ARG A 573 -8.41 -38.70 4.63
N GLU A 574 -9.01 -37.63 4.13
CA GLU A 574 -10.28 -37.69 3.41
C GLU A 574 -10.16 -38.46 2.09
N THR A 575 -9.09 -38.23 1.30
CA THR A 575 -8.83 -39.03 0.09
C THR A 575 -8.56 -40.48 0.43
N GLY A 576 -7.73 -40.76 1.45
CA GLY A 576 -7.47 -42.15 1.87
C GLY A 576 -8.72 -42.89 2.35
N TRP A 577 -9.64 -42.21 3.06
CA TRP A 577 -10.92 -42.78 3.46
C TRP A 577 -11.82 -43.07 2.25
N ARG A 578 -11.88 -42.16 1.27
CA ARG A 578 -12.62 -42.35 0.02
C ARG A 578 -12.05 -43.51 -0.81
N ASP A 579 -10.73 -43.60 -0.91
CA ASP A 579 -10.05 -44.66 -1.67
C ASP A 579 -10.34 -46.05 -1.06
N GLU A 580 -10.29 -46.20 0.27
CA GLU A 580 -10.70 -47.45 0.93
C GLU A 580 -12.19 -47.73 0.76
N LYS A 581 -13.06 -46.71 0.87
CA LYS A 581 -14.50 -46.90 0.65
C LYS A 581 -14.83 -47.29 -0.79
N ILE A 582 -14.10 -46.75 -1.78
CA ILE A 582 -14.21 -47.15 -3.19
C ILE A 582 -13.79 -48.61 -3.35
N LYS A 583 -12.64 -49.02 -2.81
CA LYS A 583 -12.18 -50.43 -2.86
C LYS A 583 -13.21 -51.40 -2.26
N ASP A 584 -13.87 -51.02 -1.16
CA ASP A 584 -14.90 -51.86 -0.55
C ASP A 584 -16.16 -51.97 -1.42
N LEU A 585 -16.60 -50.87 -2.05
CA LEU A 585 -17.70 -50.89 -3.02
C LEU A 585 -17.34 -51.68 -4.29
N GLU A 586 -16.08 -51.62 -4.75
CA GLU A 586 -15.60 -52.42 -5.89
C GLU A 586 -15.63 -53.92 -5.58
N LYS A 587 -15.24 -54.34 -4.36
CA LYS A 587 -15.37 -55.74 -3.89
C LYS A 587 -16.84 -56.16 -3.85
N GLU A 588 -17.73 -55.32 -3.35
CA GLU A 588 -19.17 -55.59 -3.27
C GLU A 588 -19.79 -55.75 -4.68
N ILE A 589 -19.48 -54.84 -5.60
CA ILE A 589 -19.89 -54.91 -7.02
C ILE A 589 -19.35 -56.19 -7.68
N PHE A 590 -18.11 -56.59 -7.40
CA PHE A 590 -17.55 -57.84 -7.92
C PHE A 590 -18.32 -59.08 -7.41
N ILE A 591 -18.66 -59.13 -6.12
CA ILE A 591 -19.47 -60.22 -5.53
C ILE A 591 -20.86 -60.26 -6.17
N LEU A 592 -21.53 -59.11 -6.29
CA LEU A 592 -22.87 -59.01 -6.89
C LEU A 592 -22.86 -59.45 -8.37
N ARG A 593 -21.87 -59.03 -9.17
CA ARG A 593 -21.69 -59.51 -10.56
C ARG A 593 -21.51 -61.03 -10.62
N LYS A 594 -20.75 -61.62 -9.69
CA LYS A 594 -20.58 -63.08 -9.62
C LYS A 594 -21.84 -63.83 -9.19
N GLN A 595 -22.72 -63.21 -8.41
CA GLN A 595 -24.05 -63.75 -8.11
C GLN A 595 -24.98 -63.63 -9.32
N GLU A 596 -24.97 -62.50 -10.03
CA GLU A 596 -25.75 -62.26 -11.26
C GLU A 596 -25.36 -63.25 -12.37
N GLU A 597 -24.06 -63.50 -12.58
CA GLU A 597 -23.55 -64.51 -13.52
C GLU A 597 -24.10 -65.91 -13.20
N LYS A 598 -24.09 -66.32 -11.92
CA LYS A 598 -24.66 -67.60 -11.47
C LYS A 598 -26.16 -67.65 -11.68
N ALA A 599 -26.89 -66.59 -11.37
CA ALA A 599 -28.34 -66.51 -11.59
C ALA A 599 -28.69 -66.60 -13.09
N LYS A 600 -27.96 -65.88 -13.96
CA LYS A 600 -28.09 -65.99 -15.42
C LYS A 600 -27.80 -67.41 -15.94
N HIS A 601 -26.81 -68.10 -15.36
CA HIS A 601 -26.51 -69.48 -15.73
C HIS A 601 -27.62 -70.45 -15.30
N MET A 602 -28.11 -70.37 -14.05
CA MET A 602 -29.25 -71.16 -13.59
C MET A 602 -30.51 -70.90 -14.42
N MET A 603 -30.78 -69.63 -14.74
CA MET A 603 -31.91 -69.25 -15.60
C MET A 603 -31.80 -69.91 -16.99
N LYS A 604 -30.61 -69.92 -17.60
CA LYS A 604 -30.38 -70.60 -18.90
C LYS A 604 -30.63 -72.11 -18.82
N ILE A 605 -30.23 -72.77 -17.74
CA ILE A 605 -30.50 -74.20 -17.53
C ILE A 605 -32.02 -74.42 -17.47
N VAL A 606 -32.72 -73.70 -16.59
CA VAL A 606 -34.17 -73.80 -16.41
C VAL A 606 -34.94 -73.47 -17.69
N THR A 607 -34.53 -72.47 -18.48
CA THR A 607 -35.17 -72.20 -19.77
C THR A 607 -34.96 -73.34 -20.77
N SER A 608 -33.75 -73.90 -20.87
CA SER A 608 -33.49 -75.03 -21.78
C SER A 608 -34.21 -76.31 -21.38
N GLU A 609 -34.38 -76.56 -20.07
CA GLU A 609 -35.16 -77.68 -19.55
C GLU A 609 -36.66 -77.48 -19.81
N ASN A 610 -37.19 -76.27 -19.58
CA ASN A 610 -38.56 -75.91 -19.93
C ASN A 610 -38.82 -76.02 -21.45
N GLU A 611 -37.88 -75.61 -22.30
CA GLU A 611 -37.98 -75.78 -23.76
C GLU A 611 -38.05 -77.26 -24.15
N SER A 612 -37.20 -78.10 -23.55
CA SER A 612 -37.21 -79.56 -23.73
C SER A 612 -38.52 -80.21 -23.25
N LEU A 613 -39.03 -79.81 -22.07
CA LEU A 613 -40.30 -80.29 -21.54
C LEU A 613 -41.49 -79.83 -22.39
N LEU A 614 -41.49 -78.59 -22.87
CA LEU A 614 -42.51 -78.08 -23.80
C LEU A 614 -42.49 -78.82 -25.13
N GLN A 615 -41.30 -79.12 -25.66
CA GLN A 615 -41.14 -79.91 -26.88
C GLN A 615 -41.69 -81.34 -26.70
N LYS A 616 -41.34 -82.00 -25.59
CA LYS A 616 -41.89 -83.33 -25.25
C LYS A 616 -43.41 -83.29 -25.04
N ASN A 617 -43.97 -82.23 -24.46
CA ASN A 617 -45.42 -82.06 -24.33
C ASN A 617 -46.10 -81.92 -25.71
N ARG A 618 -45.50 -81.20 -26.66
CA ARG A 618 -46.00 -81.11 -28.04
C ARG A 618 -45.98 -82.47 -28.73
N GLU A 619 -44.91 -83.24 -28.56
CA GLU A 619 -44.79 -84.60 -29.11
C GLU A 619 -45.85 -85.55 -28.53
N LEU A 620 -46.09 -85.51 -27.22
CA LEU A 620 -47.15 -86.30 -26.57
C LEU A 620 -48.55 -85.87 -27.02
N LEU A 621 -48.79 -84.58 -27.24
CA LEU A 621 -50.07 -84.08 -27.77
C LEU A 621 -50.31 -84.53 -29.22
N LEU A 622 -49.26 -84.59 -30.05
CA LEU A 622 -49.36 -85.17 -31.40
C LEU A 622 -49.67 -86.66 -31.35
N GLN A 623 -48.99 -87.44 -30.49
CA GLN A 623 -49.27 -88.86 -30.32
C GLN A 623 -50.69 -89.13 -29.81
N LEU A 624 -51.23 -88.27 -28.93
CA LEU A 624 -52.62 -88.35 -28.48
C LEU A 624 -53.59 -88.04 -29.62
N HIS A 625 -53.34 -87.00 -30.41
CA HIS A 625 -54.15 -86.67 -31.60
C HIS A 625 -54.17 -87.84 -32.60
N ASP A 626 -53.02 -88.41 -32.92
CA ASP A 626 -52.90 -89.55 -33.86
C ASP A 626 -53.66 -90.78 -33.34
N PHE A 627 -53.65 -91.02 -32.02
CA PHE A 627 -54.43 -92.08 -31.38
C PHE A 627 -55.95 -91.79 -31.40
N GLU A 628 -56.36 -90.55 -31.11
CA GLU A 628 -57.76 -90.13 -31.19
C GLU A 628 -58.31 -90.24 -32.63
N GLU A 629 -57.50 -89.87 -33.63
CA GLU A 629 -57.84 -90.03 -35.05
C GLU A 629 -57.90 -91.52 -35.46
N ALA A 630 -56.95 -92.34 -35.03
CA ALA A 630 -57.00 -93.79 -35.25
C ALA A 630 -58.22 -94.43 -34.57
N GLN A 631 -58.57 -94.01 -33.35
CA GLN A 631 -59.77 -94.45 -32.64
C GLN A 631 -61.06 -94.04 -33.37
N LYS A 632 -61.12 -92.80 -33.88
CA LYS A 632 -62.24 -92.32 -34.69
C LYS A 632 -62.40 -93.15 -35.98
N ASN A 633 -61.31 -93.38 -36.72
CA ASN A 633 -61.31 -94.22 -37.92
C ASN A 633 -61.74 -95.68 -37.60
N ALA A 634 -61.35 -96.21 -36.44
CA ALA A 634 -61.83 -97.50 -35.95
C ALA A 634 -63.35 -97.49 -35.63
N LEU A 635 -63.87 -96.40 -35.05
CA LEU A 635 -65.31 -96.24 -34.79
C LEU A 635 -66.13 -96.08 -36.09
N ASP A 636 -65.60 -95.40 -37.09
CA ASP A 636 -66.24 -95.24 -38.41
C ASP A 636 -66.24 -96.57 -39.20
N THR A 637 -65.15 -97.35 -39.13
CA THR A 637 -65.12 -98.71 -39.70
C THR A 637 -66.04 -99.69 -38.96
N ILE A 638 -66.12 -99.64 -37.63
CA ILE A 638 -67.12 -100.40 -36.85
C ILE A 638 -68.55 -99.99 -37.23
N SER A 639 -68.81 -98.69 -37.43
CA SER A 639 -70.13 -98.18 -37.79
C SER A 639 -70.57 -98.63 -39.19
N THR A 640 -69.65 -98.62 -40.17
CA THR A 640 -69.91 -99.14 -41.52
C THR A 640 -70.05 -100.65 -41.54
N MET A 641 -69.24 -101.41 -40.79
CA MET A 641 -69.42 -102.85 -40.61
C MET A 641 -70.79 -103.18 -39.99
N LYS A 642 -71.21 -102.45 -38.95
CA LYS A 642 -72.53 -102.60 -38.33
C LYS A 642 -73.66 -102.32 -39.33
N MET A 643 -73.53 -101.30 -40.19
CA MET A 643 -74.48 -101.06 -41.26
C MET A 643 -74.52 -102.21 -42.28
N ARG A 644 -73.36 -102.80 -42.65
CA ARG A 644 -73.32 -103.96 -43.55
C ARG A 644 -73.90 -105.21 -42.91
N ILE A 645 -73.66 -105.47 -41.62
CA ILE A 645 -74.29 -106.56 -40.87
C ILE A 645 -75.81 -106.39 -40.86
N ASN A 646 -76.33 -105.20 -40.51
CA ASN A 646 -77.77 -104.92 -40.55
C ASN A 646 -78.41 -105.12 -41.93
N LEU A 647 -77.65 -104.93 -43.03
CA LEU A 647 -78.11 -105.22 -44.39
C LEU A 647 -78.10 -106.73 -44.69
N LEU A 648 -77.01 -107.41 -44.34
CA LEU A 648 -76.89 -108.87 -44.50
C LEU A 648 -77.90 -109.64 -43.64
N GLU A 649 -78.23 -109.15 -42.44
CA GLU A 649 -79.30 -109.69 -41.60
C GLU A 649 -80.67 -109.54 -42.27
N LYS A 650 -80.96 -108.40 -42.90
CA LYS A 650 -82.20 -108.20 -43.67
C LYS A 650 -82.25 -109.10 -44.90
N GLU A 651 -81.16 -109.21 -45.65
CA GLU A 651 -81.02 -110.12 -46.79
C GLU A 651 -81.20 -111.58 -46.33
N ASN A 652 -80.62 -111.99 -45.19
CA ASN A 652 -80.76 -113.33 -44.63
C ASN A 652 -82.20 -113.60 -44.14
N ILE A 653 -82.86 -112.64 -43.49
CA ILE A 653 -84.29 -112.75 -43.14
C ILE A 653 -85.16 -112.91 -44.38
N GLN A 654 -84.88 -112.16 -45.46
CA GLN A 654 -85.58 -112.32 -46.75
C GLN A 654 -85.30 -113.70 -47.37
N LEU A 655 -84.05 -114.16 -47.38
CA LEU A 655 -83.67 -115.49 -47.89
C LEU A 655 -84.30 -116.62 -47.07
N GLN A 656 -84.42 -116.48 -45.74
CA GLN A 656 -85.14 -117.41 -44.88
C GLN A 656 -86.63 -117.42 -45.18
N GLN A 657 -87.24 -116.26 -45.44
CA GLN A 657 -88.64 -116.16 -45.86
C GLN A 657 -88.87 -116.81 -47.23
N THR A 658 -88.02 -116.55 -48.23
CA THR A 658 -88.13 -117.22 -49.54
C THR A 658 -87.83 -118.70 -49.45
N THR A 659 -86.91 -119.12 -48.58
CA THR A 659 -86.62 -120.55 -48.34
C THR A 659 -87.82 -121.23 -47.69
N ALA A 660 -88.46 -120.60 -46.70
CA ALA A 660 -89.68 -121.12 -46.08
C ALA A 660 -90.84 -121.21 -47.08
N GLN A 661 -91.03 -120.20 -47.94
CA GLN A 661 -91.99 -120.23 -49.04
C GLN A 661 -91.66 -121.32 -50.07
N MET A 662 -90.38 -121.54 -50.39
CA MET A 662 -89.96 -122.65 -51.25
C MET A 662 -90.16 -124.01 -50.57
N SER A 663 -89.95 -124.12 -49.26
CA SER A 663 -90.27 -125.33 -48.49
C SER A 663 -91.77 -125.60 -48.44
N GLU A 664 -92.61 -124.57 -48.26
CA GLU A 664 -94.07 -124.66 -48.34
C GLU A 664 -94.54 -125.03 -49.76
N HIS A 665 -93.91 -124.49 -50.80
CA HIS A 665 -94.15 -124.91 -52.18
C HIS A 665 -93.67 -126.34 -52.46
N ILE A 666 -92.55 -126.79 -51.88
CA ILE A 666 -92.06 -128.17 -51.96
C ILE A 666 -93.00 -129.11 -51.20
N GLU A 667 -93.54 -128.70 -50.05
CA GLU A 667 -94.54 -129.44 -49.28
C GLU A 667 -95.85 -129.55 -50.08
N CYS A 668 -96.32 -128.47 -50.71
CA CYS A 668 -97.44 -128.50 -51.67
C CYS A 668 -97.14 -129.41 -52.87
N LEU A 669 -95.93 -129.39 -53.41
CA LEU A 669 -95.50 -130.26 -54.52
C LEU A 669 -95.32 -131.72 -54.08
N THR A 670 -95.02 -131.98 -52.80
CA THR A 670 -94.95 -133.33 -52.23
C THR A 670 -96.35 -133.87 -52.01
N ILE A 671 -97.28 -133.05 -51.51
CA ILE A 671 -98.72 -133.36 -51.45
C ILE A 671 -99.29 -133.61 -52.87
N LEU A 672 -98.79 -132.93 -53.90
CA LEU A 672 -99.14 -133.21 -55.30
C LEU A 672 -98.43 -134.47 -55.85
N ALA A 673 -97.17 -134.73 -55.49
CA ALA A 673 -96.41 -135.91 -55.90
C ALA A 673 -96.93 -137.20 -55.25
N GLU A 674 -97.50 -137.14 -54.05
CA GLU A 674 -98.26 -138.22 -53.43
C GLU A 674 -99.53 -138.61 -54.22
N THR A 675 -99.87 -137.88 -55.30
CA THR A 675 -101.01 -138.19 -56.18
C THR A 675 -100.65 -138.65 -57.61
N ASN A 676 -99.36 -138.80 -57.99
CA ASN A 676 -98.96 -139.48 -59.23
C ASN A 676 -97.53 -140.06 -59.19
N CYS A 677 -97.36 -141.29 -59.67
CA CYS A 677 -96.21 -142.15 -59.42
C CYS A 677 -95.00 -142.02 -60.39
N ASP A 678 -93.93 -142.71 -59.99
CA ASP A 678 -92.85 -143.35 -60.79
C ASP A 678 -91.55 -142.59 -61.13
N ASP A 679 -90.60 -142.71 -60.17
CA ASP A 679 -89.33 -143.49 -60.30
C ASP A 679 -88.01 -142.86 -60.85
N VAL A 680 -86.89 -143.48 -60.41
CA VAL A 680 -85.49 -143.45 -60.88
C VAL A 680 -84.51 -142.36 -60.35
N THR A 681 -83.86 -142.75 -59.24
CA THR A 681 -82.43 -142.60 -58.84
C THR A 681 -81.38 -141.85 -59.70
N ALA A 682 -80.65 -140.97 -58.99
CA ALA A 682 -79.17 -140.86 -58.88
C ALA A 682 -78.23 -140.62 -60.09
N GLU A 683 -77.35 -139.62 -59.96
CA GLU A 683 -75.89 -139.84 -60.06
C GLU A 683 -75.06 -138.70 -59.43
N SER A 684 -73.89 -139.04 -58.86
CA SER A 684 -72.97 -138.12 -58.17
C SER A 684 -71.89 -137.57 -59.09
N ARG A 685 -71.42 -136.32 -58.87
CA ARG A 685 -70.04 -135.94 -59.20
C ARG A 685 -69.37 -135.11 -58.10
N VAL A 686 -68.37 -135.74 -57.50
CA VAL A 686 -67.33 -135.12 -56.67
C VAL A 686 -66.33 -134.41 -57.58
N ILE A 687 -65.93 -133.19 -57.21
CA ILE A 687 -64.64 -132.61 -57.58
C ILE A 687 -64.03 -132.03 -56.30
N GLU A 688 -63.12 -132.77 -55.68
CA GLU A 688 -62.13 -132.22 -54.76
C GLU A 688 -61.05 -131.52 -55.60
N GLY A 689 -60.49 -130.41 -55.10
CA GLY A 689 -59.68 -129.51 -55.92
C GLY A 689 -58.85 -128.50 -55.14
N GLU A 690 -58.11 -129.01 -54.15
CA GLU A 690 -56.85 -128.49 -53.58
C GLU A 690 -56.80 -127.08 -52.94
N ASP A 691 -56.38 -127.08 -51.67
CA ASP A 691 -55.86 -125.93 -50.94
C ASP A 691 -54.61 -125.34 -51.60
N GLN A 692 -54.46 -124.01 -51.46
CA GLN A 692 -53.13 -123.44 -51.22
C GLN A 692 -53.19 -122.19 -50.34
N THR A 693 -53.43 -122.40 -49.04
CA THR A 693 -52.99 -121.45 -48.01
C THR A 693 -51.48 -121.55 -47.82
N THR A 694 -50.76 -120.46 -47.98
CA THR A 694 -49.51 -120.23 -47.24
C THR A 694 -49.70 -119.01 -46.33
N LEU A 695 -49.37 -119.22 -45.05
CA LEU A 695 -49.68 -118.31 -43.95
C LEU A 695 -48.71 -117.12 -43.83
N PRO A 696 -49.12 -116.06 -43.11
CA PRO A 696 -48.27 -114.91 -42.83
C PRO A 696 -47.38 -115.13 -41.59
N THR A 697 -46.38 -114.26 -41.43
CA THR A 697 -46.25 -113.44 -40.21
C THR A 697 -45.67 -112.09 -40.62
#